data_AF-Q586I1-F1
#
_entry.id   AF-Q586I1-F1
#
_cell.length_a   1.000
_cell.length_b   1.000
_cell.length_c   1.000
_cell.angle_alpha   90.00
_cell.angle_beta   90.00
_cell.angle_gamma   90.00
#
_symmetry.space_group_name_H-M   'P 1'
#
loop_
_entity.id
_entity.type
_entity.pdbx_description
1 polymer ?
#
loop_
_entity_poly.entity_id
_entity_poly.type
_entity_poly.pdbx_seq_one_letter_code
_entity_poly.pdbx_strand_id
1 'polypeptide(L)'
;MDHEEVHAGARTGAGGGEEDEITENMESGTYDGTQQQANYDPNEQLQYYYDPVDGNYYYYAPQYANEADPAGDVNENVGRSDKRVTAQELENWEPVRYNWFSDTVLSIFMSLGYKLYLCMLLYCAIILQLMLSLNWTLQVLYRFYAPQSEGDPSTWSPVCFFTVFILLSFFVVTALCTSCDMLHGAWRAKREDIYFWGATTWAGKSPPVWLHFFVILLTTGFPFLWATVEAAVAKGSFTYFLCIYAFIAVVTVEFMIVGCYVWFYFLGIRGKITAMRLYRGRDDFETWERASKYSYNKQLKKRWYHASTLLEEYGLDEKTLRSNALSFTIGYVPLFAVYTAQAFSTNVDYPEMTWAAICTVALCCVYFLAWFTVFRKRSHWSVYFAIFLIVTLVLTGIIAAITCNLPGALGLIIVLFVLSQCMLARKREHTLTRVEQRTLFGMTDTTEQEDPIPNRRVDMHLCCCGDVLANCFRCLGAREAIGYRHPDVVRVEEQYNRENVSLRTDQRLLMWWWIFVMAVVASIIGIGNHMAYDYRTEIAAANGAPIEGNNTGLFLCQIRYNKNGSAPLGLYDLSLLSALAYTVGEPGERDFATWFSFFPNFVRMYPRQLPPNSTYATDGIEIPFSHYVDMTSDYHVFTLNSNSRGLSFMRDVDEWGISITLQLAKVFSPFVGMWPEGFQRSFVQRAAFLQSWFPGVDVLGSISKSISQLIDDGKKERILLVGDGFNGGYVKLLSTIHGVPFVALNAPGIGQKAALGTEGTQVLSPRSLLSYVDSIEDTTHTIYIPCDSRLSLVRCSKIEATVNTLRGLCGDVHGRMLH
;
A
#
# COMPACT_ATOMS: atom_id res chain seq x y z
N MET A 1 71.80 63.84 70.06
CA MET A 1 70.96 64.92 69.52
C MET A 1 70.33 64.35 68.28
N ASP A 2 69.03 64.07 68.32
CA ASP A 2 68.07 64.64 67.36
C ASP A 2 66.68 64.09 67.69
N HIS A 3 65.76 65.05 67.82
CA HIS A 3 64.35 64.92 68.08
C HIS A 3 63.57 64.94 66.75
N GLU A 4 62.28 64.61 66.83
CA GLU A 4 61.20 64.78 65.84
C GLU A 4 61.04 63.63 64.84
N GLU A 5 60.06 62.74 65.02
CA GLU A 5 58.61 62.91 64.76
C GLU A 5 58.26 63.04 63.27
N VAL A 6 57.84 61.92 62.66
CA VAL A 6 56.87 61.93 61.56
C VAL A 6 55.80 60.87 61.83
N HIS A 7 54.57 61.35 61.88
CA HIS A 7 53.34 60.65 62.17
C HIS A 7 52.88 59.67 61.06
N ALA A 8 52.32 58.55 61.53
CA ALA A 8 51.05 57.92 61.14
C ALA A 8 50.67 57.79 59.65
N GLY A 9 50.71 56.54 59.16
CA GLY A 9 49.89 56.03 58.07
C GLY A 9 49.48 54.59 58.37
N ALA A 10 48.26 54.39 58.86
CA ALA A 10 47.72 53.09 59.27
C ALA A 10 47.11 52.32 58.09
N ARG A 11 47.52 51.05 57.98
CA ARG A 11 46.76 49.84 57.58
C ARG A 11 45.69 49.95 56.49
N THR A 12 45.96 49.29 55.36
CA THR A 12 45.08 48.24 54.80
C THR A 12 45.95 47.20 54.10
N GLY A 13 45.74 45.92 54.45
CA GLY A 13 46.46 44.78 53.90
C GLY A 13 45.63 43.98 52.92
N ALA A 14 46.32 43.28 52.02
CA ALA A 14 45.82 42.13 51.27
C ALA A 14 46.96 41.09 51.23
N GLY A 15 46.69 39.88 51.77
CA GLY A 15 47.55 38.69 51.61
C GLY A 15 47.55 38.22 50.15
N GLY A 16 48.58 37.58 49.62
CA GLY A 16 49.20 36.30 50.05
C GLY A 16 48.54 35.17 49.23
N GLY A 17 49.22 34.28 48.52
CA GLY A 17 50.64 34.08 48.23
C GLY A 17 50.83 33.05 47.11
N GLU A 18 52.00 33.15 46.45
CA GLU A 18 52.89 32.07 45.99
C GLU A 18 52.42 31.04 44.94
N GLU A 19 52.77 31.36 43.69
CA GLU A 19 53.01 30.47 42.55
C GLU A 19 54.52 30.28 42.32
N ASP A 20 54.85 29.10 41.79
CA ASP A 20 56.00 28.73 40.95
C ASP A 20 57.40 28.43 41.54
N GLU A 21 57.91 27.29 41.04
CA GLU A 21 59.26 27.07 40.50
C GLU A 21 60.07 25.94 41.17
N ILE A 22 59.97 24.70 40.64
CA ILE A 22 61.08 23.73 40.65
C ILE A 22 61.20 23.05 39.29
N THR A 23 62.34 23.33 38.66
CA THR A 23 62.86 22.91 37.36
C THR A 23 63.45 21.49 37.41
N GLU A 24 63.07 20.63 36.45
CA GLU A 24 63.80 19.41 36.12
C GLU A 24 64.88 19.70 35.05
N ASN A 25 66.13 19.38 35.40
CA ASN A 25 67.31 19.42 34.55
C ASN A 25 67.68 18.00 34.10
N MET A 26 68.13 17.87 32.84
CA MET A 26 68.97 16.79 32.26
C MET A 26 68.28 15.41 32.12
N GLU A 27 68.35 14.70 30.99
CA GLU A 27 69.56 14.38 30.21
C GLU A 27 69.22 13.90 28.78
N SER A 28 70.04 14.37 27.83
CA SER A 28 70.07 13.98 26.42
C SER A 28 70.66 12.58 26.22
N GLY A 29 69.83 11.63 25.77
CA GLY A 29 70.27 10.32 25.26
C GLY A 29 70.39 10.32 23.74
N THR A 30 71.61 10.45 23.25
CA THR A 30 72.03 10.34 21.85
C THR A 30 71.80 8.91 21.34
N TYR A 31 70.98 8.72 20.30
CA TYR A 31 71.02 7.51 19.47
C TYR A 31 71.03 7.90 17.99
N ASP A 32 72.22 7.79 17.42
CA ASP A 32 72.52 7.87 16.00
C ASP A 32 71.94 6.67 15.23
N GLY A 33 71.52 6.95 14.00
CA GLY A 33 71.88 6.10 12.88
C GLY A 33 71.06 4.83 12.68
N THR A 34 69.81 4.97 12.27
CA THR A 34 69.32 4.41 11.00
C THR A 34 67.91 4.94 10.78
N GLN A 35 67.77 5.77 9.75
CA GLN A 35 66.48 6.19 9.21
C GLN A 35 65.74 4.96 8.64
N GLN A 36 65.21 4.09 9.51
CA GLN A 36 63.92 3.53 9.22
C GLN A 36 63.02 4.74 9.06
N GLN A 37 62.45 4.92 7.87
CA GLN A 37 61.40 5.89 7.63
C GLN A 37 60.39 5.75 8.76
N ALA A 38 60.51 6.65 9.75
CA ALA A 38 59.57 6.77 10.83
C ALA A 38 58.23 6.97 10.13
N ASN A 39 57.29 6.07 10.41
CA ASN A 39 55.94 6.17 9.90
C ASN A 39 55.49 7.62 10.12
N TYR A 40 55.40 8.39 9.03
CA TYR A 40 54.95 9.76 9.10
C TYR A 40 53.47 9.70 9.45
N ASP A 41 53.19 9.82 10.75
CA ASP A 41 51.86 10.13 11.24
C ASP A 41 51.81 11.65 11.41
N PRO A 42 51.12 12.40 10.54
CA PRO A 42 51.02 13.87 10.67
C PRO A 42 50.33 14.33 11.97
N ASN A 43 49.93 13.41 12.85
CA ASN A 43 49.13 13.65 14.04
C ASN A 43 49.82 13.30 15.37
N GLU A 44 51.15 13.22 15.45
CA GLU A 44 51.87 13.05 16.75
C GLU A 44 51.49 14.10 17.82
N GLN A 45 50.92 15.24 17.42
CA GLN A 45 50.48 16.31 18.33
C GLN A 45 49.08 16.09 18.94
N LEU A 46 48.32 15.06 18.54
CA LEU A 46 46.98 14.81 19.08
C LEU A 46 47.04 13.87 20.28
N GLN A 47 46.69 14.37 21.47
CA GLN A 47 46.53 13.55 22.66
C GLN A 47 45.27 12.67 22.55
N TYR A 48 45.47 11.35 22.67
CA TYR A 48 44.39 10.36 22.67
C TYR A 48 44.05 9.92 24.11
N TYR A 49 42.77 9.78 24.46
CA TYR A 49 42.34 9.12 25.70
C TYR A 49 41.37 7.97 25.43
N TYR A 50 41.43 6.91 26.24
CA TYR A 50 40.57 5.73 26.14
C TYR A 50 39.39 5.83 27.11
N ASP A 51 38.16 5.73 26.62
CA ASP A 51 36.97 5.54 27.46
C ASP A 51 36.69 4.03 27.62
N PRO A 52 36.77 3.47 28.84
CA PRO A 52 36.43 2.08 29.10
C PRO A 52 34.94 1.76 28.98
N VAL A 53 34.04 2.73 29.16
CA VAL A 53 32.58 2.55 29.13
C VAL A 53 32.13 2.17 27.72
N ASP A 54 32.64 2.87 26.72
CA ASP A 54 32.38 2.56 25.31
C ASP A 54 33.51 1.73 24.65
N GLY A 55 34.67 1.62 25.31
CA GLY A 55 35.84 0.87 24.86
C GLY A 55 36.60 1.52 23.69
N ASN A 56 36.61 2.85 23.62
CA ASN A 56 37.06 3.64 22.46
C ASN A 56 38.16 4.62 22.82
N TYR A 57 38.92 5.10 21.81
CA TYR A 57 39.90 6.19 21.97
C TYR A 57 39.38 7.47 21.33
N TYR A 58 39.39 8.59 22.05
CA TYR A 58 39.06 9.94 21.59
C TYR A 58 40.36 10.72 21.42
N TYR A 59 40.43 11.64 20.46
CA TYR A 59 41.47 12.65 20.43
C TYR A 59 40.87 13.98 20.87
N TYR A 60 41.64 14.80 21.57
CA TYR A 60 41.30 16.22 21.64
C TYR A 60 41.42 16.76 20.22
N ALA A 61 40.36 17.34 19.67
CA ALA A 61 40.55 18.31 18.60
C ALA A 61 41.61 19.30 19.11
N PRO A 62 42.61 19.70 18.30
CA PRO A 62 43.55 20.70 18.74
C PRO A 62 42.71 21.84 19.27
N GLN A 63 42.91 22.22 20.54
CA GLN A 63 42.46 23.53 20.97
C GLN A 63 43.10 24.44 19.94
N TYR A 64 42.29 25.01 19.03
CA TYR A 64 42.72 26.19 18.34
C TYR A 64 43.14 27.07 19.49
N ALA A 65 44.46 27.23 19.64
CA ALA A 65 45.02 28.24 20.50
C ALA A 65 44.17 29.45 20.17
N ASN A 66 43.41 29.93 21.15
CA ASN A 66 42.66 31.15 21.04
C ASN A 66 43.73 32.17 20.67
N GLU A 67 43.93 32.37 19.37
CA GLU A 67 44.70 33.44 18.83
C GLU A 67 44.02 34.65 19.41
N ALA A 68 44.82 35.31 20.25
CA ALA A 68 44.46 36.42 21.06
C ALA A 68 44.01 37.56 20.15
N ASP A 69 42.75 37.55 19.74
CA ASP A 69 42.10 38.77 19.32
C ASP A 69 41.64 39.50 20.59
N PRO A 70 42.12 40.75 20.77
CA PRO A 70 42.11 41.44 22.04
C PRO A 70 40.68 41.71 22.48
N ALA A 71 40.50 41.73 23.80
CA ALA A 71 39.30 42.14 24.52
C ALA A 71 38.68 43.43 23.93
N GLY A 72 37.85 43.25 22.92
CA GLY A 72 36.94 44.23 22.37
C GLY A 72 35.54 43.75 22.72
N ASP A 73 34.89 44.49 23.62
CA ASP A 73 33.50 44.40 24.03
C ASP A 73 32.57 43.61 23.09
N VAL A 74 32.39 42.32 23.36
CA VAL A 74 31.21 41.56 22.92
C VAL A 74 30.53 40.96 24.14
N ASN A 75 30.12 41.87 25.02
CA ASN A 75 28.92 41.68 25.83
C ASN A 75 27.67 41.85 24.94
N GLU A 76 27.58 41.14 23.81
CA GLU A 76 26.30 40.95 23.11
C GLU A 76 25.55 39.81 23.79
N ASN A 77 25.08 40.13 25.00
CA ASN A 77 23.90 39.48 25.55
C ASN A 77 22.75 39.65 24.56
N VAL A 78 22.52 38.60 23.77
CA VAL A 78 21.22 37.99 23.53
C VAL A 78 20.06 38.97 23.76
N GLY A 79 19.71 39.66 22.68
CA GLY A 79 18.35 40.13 22.37
C GLY A 79 17.50 40.56 23.56
N ARG A 80 17.92 41.61 24.28
CA ARG A 80 17.09 42.28 25.28
C ARG A 80 16.09 43.21 24.60
N SER A 81 15.08 42.60 23.99
CA SER A 81 13.72 43.12 23.81
C SER A 81 13.56 44.65 23.64
N ASP A 82 13.57 45.12 22.40
CA ASP A 82 12.85 46.33 21.95
C ASP A 82 11.32 46.13 22.00
N LYS A 83 10.80 45.63 23.14
CA LYS A 83 9.41 45.18 23.35
C LYS A 83 8.39 46.32 23.47
N ARG A 84 8.75 47.57 23.13
CA ARG A 84 7.78 48.67 23.06
C ARG A 84 7.14 48.82 21.67
N VAL A 85 7.79 48.31 20.63
CA VAL A 85 7.26 48.36 19.26
C VAL A 85 6.25 47.24 19.00
N THR A 86 6.29 46.16 19.79
CA THR A 86 5.51 44.94 19.53
C THR A 86 4.00 45.04 19.78
N ALA A 87 3.53 46.00 20.59
CA ALA A 87 2.09 46.12 20.87
C ALA A 87 1.33 46.86 19.76
N GLN A 88 1.91 47.93 19.20
CA GLN A 88 1.33 48.67 18.07
C GLN A 88 1.43 47.89 16.75
N GLU A 89 2.46 47.05 16.58
CA GLU A 89 2.56 46.12 15.44
C GLU A 89 1.60 44.93 15.55
N LEU A 90 1.13 44.57 16.75
CA LEU A 90 0.13 43.50 16.92
C LEU A 90 -1.28 43.95 16.53
N GLU A 91 -1.65 45.19 16.84
CA GLU A 91 -2.96 45.76 16.46
C GLU A 91 -3.04 46.08 14.96
N ASN A 92 -1.91 46.48 14.35
CA ASN A 92 -1.80 46.76 12.92
C ASN A 92 -1.01 45.69 12.17
N TRP A 93 -1.10 44.42 12.60
CA TRP A 93 -0.49 43.34 11.84
C TRP A 93 -1.22 43.21 10.50
N GLU A 94 -0.65 43.82 9.48
CA GLU A 94 -1.04 43.57 8.10
C GLU A 94 -0.19 42.43 7.55
N PRO A 95 -0.79 41.43 6.90
CA PRO A 95 -0.02 40.42 6.22
C PRO A 95 0.88 41.08 5.17
N VAL A 96 2.11 40.59 5.04
CA VAL A 96 3.09 41.08 4.06
C VAL A 96 2.44 41.19 2.69
N ARG A 97 2.32 42.42 2.17
CA ARG A 97 1.82 42.70 0.82
C ARG A 97 2.98 42.56 -0.15
N TYR A 98 2.79 41.74 -1.17
CA TYR A 98 3.77 41.57 -2.24
C TYR A 98 3.36 42.46 -3.42
N ASN A 99 2.96 41.85 -4.54
CA ASN A 99 2.35 42.53 -5.68
C ASN A 99 0.88 42.13 -5.80
N TRP A 100 0.04 42.96 -6.43
CA TRP A 100 -1.40 42.72 -6.58
C TRP A 100 -1.73 41.30 -7.13
N PHE A 101 -0.96 40.83 -8.11
CA PHE A 101 -1.11 39.48 -8.67
C PHE A 101 -0.80 38.39 -7.64
N SER A 102 0.35 38.50 -6.97
CA SER A 102 0.78 37.56 -5.93
C SER A 102 -0.22 37.49 -4.77
N ASP A 103 -0.71 38.65 -4.32
CA ASP A 103 -1.69 38.72 -3.25
C ASP A 103 -3.04 38.12 -3.67
N THR A 104 -3.45 38.29 -4.93
CA THR A 104 -4.66 37.66 -5.47
C THR A 104 -4.55 36.13 -5.48
N VAL A 105 -3.44 35.60 -6.00
CA VAL A 105 -3.18 34.15 -6.05
C VAL A 105 -3.11 33.56 -4.64
N LEU A 106 -2.36 34.19 -3.74
CA LEU A 106 -2.25 33.75 -2.35
C LEU A 106 -3.59 33.83 -1.62
N SER A 107 -4.38 34.88 -1.85
CA SER A 107 -5.72 35.03 -1.27
C SER A 107 -6.66 33.91 -1.71
N ILE A 108 -6.68 33.58 -3.02
CA ILE A 108 -7.49 32.47 -3.54
C ILE A 108 -7.02 31.14 -2.96
N PHE A 109 -5.72 30.86 -3.01
CA PHE A 109 -5.16 29.60 -2.52
C PHE A 109 -5.39 29.41 -1.01
N MET A 110 -5.23 30.48 -0.24
CA MET A 110 -5.39 30.46 1.21
C MET A 110 -6.85 30.56 1.66
N SER A 111 -7.78 30.84 0.73
CA SER A 111 -9.20 30.86 1.03
C SER A 111 -9.65 29.51 1.56
N LEU A 112 -10.53 29.53 2.57
CA LEU A 112 -11.07 28.31 3.17
C LEU A 112 -11.79 27.45 2.11
N GLY A 113 -12.52 28.09 1.19
CA GLY A 113 -13.25 27.41 0.12
C GLY A 113 -12.34 26.63 -0.82
N TYR A 114 -11.24 27.24 -1.30
CA TYR A 114 -10.30 26.55 -2.18
C TYR A 114 -9.52 25.45 -1.45
N LYS A 115 -9.10 25.69 -0.20
CA LYS A 115 -8.43 24.65 0.62
C LYS A 115 -9.32 23.42 0.81
N LEU A 116 -10.59 23.63 1.16
CA LEU A 116 -11.57 22.54 1.29
C LEU A 116 -11.74 21.80 -0.03
N TYR A 117 -11.90 22.53 -1.14
CA TYR A 117 -12.00 21.94 -2.48
C TYR A 117 -10.77 21.07 -2.84
N LEU A 118 -9.56 21.61 -2.69
CA LEU A 118 -8.32 20.90 -3.00
C LEU A 118 -8.12 19.68 -2.09
N CYS A 119 -8.41 19.82 -0.79
CA CYS A 119 -8.33 18.70 0.15
C CYS A 119 -9.34 17.60 -0.17
N MET A 120 -10.55 17.95 -0.62
CA MET A 120 -11.57 16.98 -1.00
C MET A 120 -11.17 16.24 -2.29
N LEU A 121 -10.60 16.93 -3.28
CA LEU A 121 -10.05 16.28 -4.46
C LEU A 121 -8.88 15.35 -4.13
N LEU A 122 -7.92 15.82 -3.31
CA LEU A 122 -6.81 15.00 -2.84
C LEU A 122 -7.30 13.78 -2.09
N TYR A 123 -8.30 13.92 -1.21
CA TYR A 123 -8.94 12.80 -0.53
C TYR A 123 -9.52 11.79 -1.53
N CYS A 124 -10.26 12.25 -2.55
CA CYS A 124 -10.83 11.35 -3.56
C CYS A 124 -9.76 10.59 -4.35
N ALA A 125 -8.69 11.28 -4.75
CA ALA A 125 -7.55 10.65 -5.42
C ALA A 125 -6.83 9.65 -4.49
N ILE A 126 -6.57 10.02 -3.23
CA ILE A 126 -5.95 9.12 -2.24
C ILE A 126 -6.78 7.85 -2.04
N ILE A 127 -8.10 7.97 -1.94
CA ILE A 127 -9.00 6.81 -1.82
C ILE A 127 -8.92 5.94 -3.08
N LEU A 128 -8.91 6.54 -4.27
CA LEU A 128 -8.77 5.81 -5.54
C LEU A 128 -7.44 5.05 -5.61
N GLN A 129 -6.33 5.72 -5.27
CA GLN A 129 -4.99 5.12 -5.18
C GLN A 129 -4.96 3.97 -4.17
N LEU A 130 -5.57 4.16 -2.99
CA LEU A 130 -5.63 3.15 -1.94
C LEU A 130 -6.37 1.89 -2.40
N MET A 131 -7.55 2.06 -3.01
CA MET A 131 -8.35 0.95 -3.51
C MET A 131 -7.66 0.22 -4.67
N LEU A 132 -7.04 0.98 -5.59
CA LEU A 132 -6.27 0.41 -6.69
C LEU A 132 -5.04 -0.37 -6.20
N SER A 133 -4.31 0.18 -5.22
CA SER A 133 -3.17 -0.47 -4.57
C SER A 133 -3.58 -1.74 -3.83
N LEU A 134 -4.75 -1.73 -3.19
CA LEU A 134 -5.32 -2.91 -2.54
C LEU A 134 -5.61 -4.00 -3.56
N ASN A 135 -6.24 -3.64 -4.68
CA ASN A 135 -6.47 -4.58 -5.76
C ASN A 135 -5.16 -5.18 -6.29
N TRP A 136 -4.17 -4.37 -6.65
CA TRP A 136 -2.86 -4.87 -7.09
C TRP A 136 -2.20 -5.80 -6.07
N THR A 137 -2.35 -5.49 -4.78
CA THR A 137 -1.84 -6.35 -3.70
C THR A 137 -2.56 -7.70 -3.68
N LEU A 138 -3.89 -7.72 -3.86
CA LEU A 138 -4.68 -8.95 -3.96
C LEU A 138 -4.35 -9.76 -5.22
N GLN A 139 -4.11 -9.10 -6.36
CA GLN A 139 -3.66 -9.75 -7.59
C GLN A 139 -2.31 -10.45 -7.37
N VAL A 140 -1.33 -9.75 -6.80
CA VAL A 140 -0.02 -10.33 -6.48
C VAL A 140 -0.19 -11.50 -5.50
N LEU A 141 -1.02 -11.36 -4.47
CA LEU A 141 -1.33 -12.44 -3.51
C LEU A 141 -1.88 -13.67 -4.24
N TYR A 142 -2.92 -13.52 -5.07
CA TYR A 142 -3.49 -14.62 -5.86
C TYR A 142 -2.45 -15.37 -6.69
N ARG A 143 -1.51 -14.65 -7.32
CA ARG A 143 -0.43 -15.26 -8.14
C ARG A 143 0.62 -16.03 -7.33
N PHE A 144 0.67 -15.94 -6.00
CA PHE A 144 1.50 -16.86 -5.21
C PHE A 144 1.06 -18.32 -5.37
N TYR A 145 -0.25 -18.57 -5.46
CA TYR A 145 -0.80 -19.93 -5.43
C TYR A 145 -1.44 -20.37 -6.75
N ALA A 146 -1.52 -19.49 -7.74
CA ALA A 146 -1.96 -19.84 -9.08
C ALA A 146 -0.74 -20.23 -9.95
N PRO A 147 -0.53 -21.53 -10.23
CA PRO A 147 0.31 -21.97 -11.36
C PRO A 147 0.02 -21.20 -12.65
N GLN A 148 1.04 -21.00 -13.47
CA GLN A 148 0.92 -20.27 -14.73
C GLN A 148 0.34 -21.15 -15.86
N SER A 149 0.55 -22.46 -15.75
CA SER A 149 0.00 -23.50 -16.61
C SER A 149 -0.06 -24.80 -15.81
N GLU A 150 -0.93 -25.74 -16.20
CA GLU A 150 -0.99 -27.08 -15.58
C GLU A 150 0.35 -27.86 -15.69
N GLY A 151 1.27 -27.43 -16.56
CA GLY A 151 2.51 -28.16 -16.88
C GLY A 151 3.81 -27.61 -16.28
N ASP A 152 3.86 -26.38 -15.78
CA ASP A 152 5.07 -25.77 -15.23
C ASP A 152 4.89 -25.40 -13.74
N PRO A 153 4.99 -26.37 -12.81
CA PRO A 153 5.16 -26.06 -11.39
C PRO A 153 6.59 -25.54 -11.18
N SER A 154 6.86 -24.32 -11.62
CA SER A 154 8.12 -23.67 -11.26
C SER A 154 8.06 -23.34 -9.77
N THR A 155 8.81 -24.10 -8.96
CA THR A 155 8.97 -23.89 -7.50
C THR A 155 9.43 -22.47 -7.15
N TRP A 156 9.96 -21.73 -8.13
CA TRP A 156 10.45 -20.36 -8.00
C TRP A 156 9.37 -19.28 -8.21
N SER A 157 8.23 -19.58 -8.84
CA SER A 157 7.18 -18.58 -9.13
C SER A 157 6.73 -17.82 -7.88
N PRO A 158 6.43 -18.47 -6.74
CA PRO A 158 5.98 -17.71 -5.58
C PRO A 158 7.10 -16.95 -4.87
N VAL A 159 8.38 -17.29 -5.07
CA VAL A 159 9.52 -16.46 -4.62
C VAL A 159 9.57 -15.15 -5.41
N CYS A 160 9.26 -15.20 -6.71
CA CYS A 160 9.15 -14.01 -7.55
C CYS A 160 8.02 -13.08 -7.03
N PHE A 161 6.82 -13.61 -6.85
CA PHE A 161 5.67 -12.84 -6.36
C PHE A 161 5.84 -12.39 -4.89
N PHE A 162 6.61 -13.12 -4.08
CA PHE A 162 7.01 -12.68 -2.76
C PHE A 162 7.84 -11.38 -2.80
N THR A 163 8.88 -11.34 -3.62
CA THR A 163 9.68 -10.13 -3.79
C THR A 163 8.83 -8.98 -4.33
N VAL A 164 7.94 -9.24 -5.30
CA VAL A 164 7.01 -8.22 -5.81
C VAL A 164 6.10 -7.70 -4.71
N PHE A 165 5.51 -8.55 -3.87
CA PHE A 165 4.62 -8.15 -2.78
C PHE A 165 5.30 -7.21 -1.78
N ILE A 166 6.53 -7.53 -1.38
CA ILE A 166 7.28 -6.69 -0.45
C ILE A 166 7.61 -5.35 -1.10
N LEU A 167 8.17 -5.34 -2.31
CA LEU A 167 8.50 -4.09 -3.01
C LEU A 167 7.27 -3.23 -3.28
N LEU A 168 6.15 -3.85 -3.66
CA LEU A 168 4.87 -3.18 -3.86
C LEU A 168 4.37 -2.58 -2.55
N SER A 169 4.41 -3.30 -1.43
CA SER A 169 4.00 -2.78 -0.12
C SER A 169 4.80 -1.53 0.27
N PHE A 170 6.11 -1.54 0.08
CA PHE A 170 6.96 -0.38 0.34
C PHE A 170 6.61 0.79 -0.59
N PHE A 171 6.42 0.54 -1.88
CA PHE A 171 6.01 1.56 -2.84
C PHE A 171 4.65 2.18 -2.48
N VAL A 172 3.63 1.35 -2.22
CA VAL A 172 2.28 1.79 -1.86
C VAL A 172 2.30 2.66 -0.60
N VAL A 173 2.97 2.21 0.45
CA VAL A 173 3.06 2.98 1.70
C VAL A 173 3.81 4.29 1.49
N THR A 174 4.84 4.28 0.65
CA THR A 174 5.57 5.50 0.30
C THR A 174 4.66 6.46 -0.46
N ALA A 175 3.92 5.98 -1.46
CA ALA A 175 2.96 6.78 -2.21
C ALA A 175 1.87 7.35 -1.28
N LEU A 176 1.29 6.54 -0.40
CA LEU A 176 0.31 7.00 0.58
C LEU A 176 0.90 8.05 1.54
N CYS A 177 2.13 7.85 2.04
CA CYS A 177 2.83 8.87 2.84
C CYS A 177 2.95 10.18 2.05
N THR A 178 3.39 10.13 0.79
CA THR A 178 3.51 11.34 -0.03
C THR A 178 2.17 12.04 -0.24
N SER A 179 1.10 11.28 -0.48
CA SER A 179 -0.24 11.87 -0.68
C SER A 179 -0.80 12.46 0.62
N CYS A 180 -0.56 11.81 1.77
CA CYS A 180 -0.90 12.36 3.08
C CYS A 180 -0.09 13.63 3.40
N ASP A 181 1.19 13.66 3.06
CA ASP A 181 2.05 14.85 3.22
C ASP A 181 1.59 16.00 2.33
N MET A 182 1.13 15.69 1.12
CA MET A 182 0.52 16.68 0.23
C MET A 182 -0.75 17.26 0.83
N LEU A 183 -1.65 16.40 1.34
CA LEU A 183 -2.90 16.81 1.97
C LEU A 183 -2.65 17.67 3.22
N HIS A 184 -1.74 17.25 4.07
CA HIS A 184 -1.36 17.97 5.29
C HIS A 184 -0.70 19.31 4.96
N GLY A 185 0.20 19.33 3.97
CA GLY A 185 0.82 20.54 3.47
C GLY A 185 -0.19 21.53 2.89
N ALA A 186 -1.16 21.07 2.11
CA ALA A 186 -2.23 21.91 1.56
C ALA A 186 -3.12 22.52 2.67
N TRP A 187 -3.46 21.73 3.69
CA TRP A 187 -4.28 22.19 4.81
C TRP A 187 -3.55 23.21 5.69
N ARG A 188 -2.30 22.91 6.07
CA ARG A 188 -1.49 23.72 7.00
C ARG A 188 -0.71 24.86 6.36
N ALA A 189 -0.78 25.03 5.03
CA ALA A 189 -0.11 26.12 4.33
C ALA A 189 -0.53 27.49 4.89
N LYS A 190 0.45 28.33 5.23
CA LYS A 190 0.26 29.72 5.66
C LYS A 190 0.72 30.68 4.57
N ARG A 191 0.19 31.92 4.59
CA ARG A 191 0.53 32.95 3.60
C ARG A 191 2.02 33.31 3.56
N GLU A 192 2.70 33.23 4.71
CA GLU A 192 4.11 33.60 4.87
C GLU A 192 5.08 32.43 4.67
N ASP A 193 4.58 31.21 4.41
CA ASP A 193 5.43 30.04 4.25
C ASP A 193 6.27 30.17 2.96
N ILE A 194 7.60 30.12 3.11
CA ILE A 194 8.56 30.20 1.99
C ILE A 194 8.64 28.87 1.22
N TYR A 195 8.26 27.77 1.87
CA TYR A 195 8.32 26.41 1.35
C TYR A 195 6.89 25.85 1.20
N PHE A 196 6.55 25.36 0.00
CA PHE A 196 5.33 24.59 -0.23
C PHE A 196 5.69 23.30 -0.97
N TRP A 197 5.40 22.14 -0.37
CA TRP A 197 5.81 20.82 -0.86
C TRP A 197 7.30 20.75 -1.26
N GLY A 198 8.18 21.34 -0.44
CA GLY A 198 9.64 21.38 -0.66
C GLY A 198 10.10 22.31 -1.79
N ALA A 199 9.19 22.97 -2.51
CA ALA A 199 9.54 23.98 -3.50
C ALA A 199 9.67 25.37 -2.87
N THR A 200 10.70 26.11 -3.27
CA THR A 200 10.95 27.50 -2.89
C THR A 200 11.07 28.39 -4.11
N THR A 201 10.95 29.70 -3.90
CA THR A 201 11.35 30.69 -4.91
C THR A 201 12.88 30.75 -5.03
N TRP A 202 13.40 31.13 -6.19
CA TRP A 202 14.85 31.30 -6.40
C TRP A 202 15.51 32.27 -5.41
N ALA A 203 14.74 33.24 -4.89
CA ALA A 203 15.25 34.23 -3.93
C ALA A 203 15.17 33.77 -2.47
N GLY A 204 14.45 32.67 -2.15
CA GLY A 204 14.31 32.15 -0.78
C GLY A 204 13.66 33.09 0.24
N LYS A 205 13.08 34.22 -0.20
CA LYS A 205 12.49 35.26 0.68
C LYS A 205 10.98 35.43 0.52
N SER A 206 10.39 34.85 -0.52
CA SER A 206 8.98 34.99 -0.84
C SER A 206 8.31 33.63 -1.05
N PRO A 207 6.99 33.53 -0.78
CA PRO A 207 6.24 32.30 -0.99
C PRO A 207 6.27 31.90 -2.47
N PRO A 208 6.17 30.61 -2.81
CA PRO A 208 6.22 30.10 -4.18
C PRO A 208 4.92 30.40 -4.95
N VAL A 209 4.65 31.68 -5.24
CA VAL A 209 3.40 32.16 -5.87
C VAL A 209 3.10 31.45 -7.20
N TRP A 210 4.12 31.25 -8.04
CA TRP A 210 3.95 30.56 -9.33
C TRP A 210 3.49 29.11 -9.18
N LEU A 211 3.96 28.41 -8.14
CA LEU A 211 3.51 27.05 -7.85
C LEU A 211 2.05 27.05 -7.40
N HIS A 212 1.66 27.94 -6.49
CA HIS A 212 0.25 28.09 -6.07
C HIS A 212 -0.66 28.41 -7.26
N PHE A 213 -0.25 29.33 -8.14
CA PHE A 213 -0.98 29.67 -9.36
C PHE A 213 -1.12 28.45 -10.29
N PHE A 214 -0.03 27.70 -10.50
CA PHE A 214 -0.05 26.48 -11.29
C PHE A 214 -1.00 25.43 -10.72
N VAL A 215 -1.00 25.20 -9.40
CA VAL A 215 -1.92 24.27 -8.74
C VAL A 215 -3.38 24.71 -8.92
N ILE A 216 -3.69 26.00 -8.78
CA ILE A 216 -5.05 26.52 -9.07
C ILE A 216 -5.42 26.26 -10.52
N LEU A 217 -4.60 26.70 -11.48
CA LEU A 217 -4.88 26.53 -12.90
C LEU A 217 -5.08 25.06 -13.27
N LEU A 218 -4.24 24.17 -12.74
CA LEU A 218 -4.27 22.74 -13.00
C LEU A 218 -5.51 22.07 -12.38
N THR A 219 -5.91 22.44 -11.16
CA THR A 219 -7.01 21.78 -10.44
C THR A 219 -8.39 22.38 -10.69
N THR A 220 -8.48 23.63 -11.15
CA THR A 220 -9.77 24.30 -11.42
C THR A 220 -9.90 24.77 -12.86
N GLY A 221 -8.91 25.51 -13.38
CA GLY A 221 -8.97 26.11 -14.71
C GLY A 221 -8.98 25.06 -15.83
N PHE A 222 -8.07 24.10 -15.79
CA PHE A 222 -7.96 23.04 -16.80
C PHE A 222 -9.19 22.12 -16.81
N PRO A 223 -9.66 21.55 -15.68
CA PRO A 223 -10.87 20.73 -15.66
C PRO A 223 -12.11 21.51 -16.12
N PHE A 224 -12.22 22.79 -15.79
CA PHE A 224 -13.31 23.64 -16.25
C PHE A 224 -13.29 23.83 -17.78
N LEU A 225 -12.14 24.21 -18.35
CA LEU A 225 -12.00 24.42 -19.79
C LEU A 225 -12.24 23.12 -20.58
N TRP A 226 -11.70 22.00 -20.11
CA TRP A 226 -11.95 20.73 -20.78
C TRP A 226 -13.43 20.32 -20.69
N ALA A 227 -14.02 20.37 -19.49
CA ALA A 227 -15.42 19.97 -19.31
C ALA A 227 -16.38 20.84 -20.12
N THR A 228 -16.09 22.14 -20.27
CA THR A 228 -16.88 23.05 -21.13
C THR A 228 -16.78 22.70 -22.61
N VAL A 229 -15.57 22.41 -23.12
CA VAL A 229 -15.37 21.99 -24.52
C VAL A 229 -16.09 20.67 -24.79
N GLU A 230 -15.91 19.66 -23.94
CA GLU A 230 -16.52 18.34 -24.10
C GLU A 230 -18.05 18.41 -24.01
N ALA A 231 -18.59 19.14 -23.03
CA ALA A 231 -20.03 19.33 -22.90
C ALA A 231 -20.63 20.09 -24.10
N ALA A 232 -19.89 21.05 -24.67
CA ALA A 232 -20.32 21.77 -25.88
C ALA A 232 -20.34 20.85 -27.12
N VAL A 233 -19.33 19.99 -27.29
CA VAL A 233 -19.25 19.02 -28.39
C VAL A 233 -20.39 17.99 -28.29
N ALA A 234 -20.62 17.45 -27.09
CA ALA A 234 -21.67 16.47 -26.86
C ALA A 234 -23.09 17.06 -26.78
N LYS A 235 -23.24 18.40 -26.81
CA LYS A 235 -24.50 19.12 -26.51
C LYS A 235 -25.13 18.64 -25.18
N GLY A 236 -24.30 18.38 -24.19
CA GLY A 236 -24.70 17.79 -22.92
C GLY A 236 -25.43 18.77 -21.99
N SER A 237 -26.10 18.23 -20.98
CA SER A 237 -26.73 19.01 -19.91
C SER A 237 -25.70 19.60 -18.94
N PHE A 238 -26.13 20.53 -18.08
CA PHE A 238 -25.28 21.04 -16.99
C PHE A 238 -24.84 19.92 -16.03
N THR A 239 -25.68 18.92 -15.79
CA THR A 239 -25.32 17.74 -15.00
C THR A 239 -24.19 16.95 -15.66
N TYR A 240 -24.25 16.77 -16.99
CA TYR A 240 -23.17 16.11 -17.74
C TYR A 240 -21.83 16.87 -17.63
N PHE A 241 -21.88 18.20 -17.69
CA PHE A 241 -20.70 19.06 -17.44
C PHE A 241 -20.09 18.79 -16.05
N LEU A 242 -20.91 18.75 -14.98
CA LEU A 242 -20.42 18.48 -13.63
C LEU A 242 -19.79 17.09 -13.48
N CYS A 243 -20.39 16.06 -14.09
CA CYS A 243 -19.87 14.70 -14.09
C CYS A 243 -18.50 14.60 -14.78
N ILE A 244 -18.34 15.26 -15.93
CA ILE A 244 -17.05 15.33 -16.64
C ILE A 244 -16.02 16.11 -15.82
N TYR A 245 -16.43 17.25 -15.25
CA TYR A 245 -15.54 18.05 -14.40
C TYR A 245 -14.98 17.23 -13.24
N ALA A 246 -15.83 16.48 -12.54
CA ALA A 246 -15.43 15.60 -11.45
C ALA A 246 -14.42 14.54 -11.90
N PHE A 247 -14.65 13.92 -13.07
CA PHE A 247 -13.70 12.95 -13.64
C PHE A 247 -12.33 13.58 -13.92
N ILE A 248 -12.32 14.68 -14.67
CA ILE A 248 -11.06 15.32 -15.09
C ILE A 248 -10.32 15.90 -13.90
N ALA A 249 -11.03 16.50 -12.93
CA ALA A 249 -10.41 17.05 -11.73
C ALA A 249 -9.69 15.96 -10.93
N VAL A 250 -10.33 14.80 -10.71
CA VAL A 250 -9.70 13.67 -10.00
C VAL A 250 -8.50 13.14 -10.79
N VAL A 251 -8.65 12.89 -12.10
CA VAL A 251 -7.54 12.42 -12.96
C VAL A 251 -6.37 13.42 -12.96
N THR A 252 -6.66 14.71 -12.98
CA THR A 252 -5.63 15.75 -12.96
C THR A 252 -4.88 15.77 -11.62
N VAL A 253 -5.60 15.58 -10.51
CA VAL A 253 -5.00 15.45 -9.19
C VAL A 253 -4.17 14.18 -9.05
N GLU A 254 -4.59 13.06 -9.66
CA GLU A 254 -3.76 11.85 -9.74
C GLU A 254 -2.41 12.13 -10.43
N PHE A 255 -2.41 12.80 -11.58
CA PHE A 255 -1.17 13.21 -12.24
C PHE A 255 -0.33 14.18 -11.40
N MET A 256 -0.98 15.08 -10.65
CA MET A 256 -0.29 15.97 -9.72
C MET A 256 0.39 15.19 -8.58
N ILE A 257 -0.27 14.17 -8.03
CA ILE A 257 0.32 13.29 -7.00
C ILE A 257 1.52 12.54 -7.58
N VAL A 258 1.42 11.98 -8.78
CA VAL A 258 2.55 11.33 -9.47
C VAL A 258 3.71 12.31 -9.68
N GLY A 259 3.42 13.54 -10.12
CA GLY A 259 4.42 14.60 -10.27
C GLY A 259 5.10 14.96 -8.94
N CYS A 260 4.33 15.04 -7.86
CA CYS A 260 4.85 15.31 -6.52
C CYS A 260 5.65 14.13 -5.96
N TYR A 261 5.27 12.89 -6.26
CA TYR A 261 6.04 11.69 -5.91
C TYR A 261 7.44 11.75 -6.54
N VAL A 262 7.50 12.05 -7.84
CA VAL A 262 8.77 12.20 -8.58
C VAL A 262 9.58 13.37 -8.02
N TRP A 263 8.93 14.49 -7.69
CA TRP A 263 9.58 15.64 -7.05
C TRP A 263 10.19 15.27 -5.69
N PHE A 264 9.43 14.61 -4.81
CA PHE A 264 9.90 14.16 -3.50
C PHE A 264 10.98 13.08 -3.61
N TYR A 265 10.95 12.27 -4.67
CA TYR A 265 12.00 11.32 -4.99
C TYR A 265 13.34 12.04 -5.25
N PHE A 266 13.34 13.10 -6.08
CA PHE A 266 14.54 13.91 -6.33
C PHE A 266 15.02 14.66 -5.08
N LEU A 267 14.10 15.24 -4.31
CA LEU A 267 14.45 15.88 -3.03
C LEU A 267 15.06 14.88 -2.05
N GLY A 268 14.55 13.65 -1.98
CA GLY A 268 15.13 12.58 -1.15
C GLY A 268 16.55 12.21 -1.57
N ILE A 269 16.84 12.10 -2.86
CA ILE A 269 18.21 11.86 -3.36
C ILE A 269 19.12 13.04 -3.01
N ARG A 270 18.66 14.28 -3.21
CA ARG A 270 19.43 15.47 -2.84
C ARG A 270 19.73 15.50 -1.34
N GLY A 271 18.76 15.16 -0.50
CA GLY A 271 18.92 15.02 0.95
C GLY A 271 19.99 14.00 1.32
N LYS A 272 19.95 12.81 0.70
CA LYS A 272 20.97 11.75 0.89
C LYS A 272 22.38 12.19 0.50
N ILE A 273 22.53 12.95 -0.59
CA ILE A 273 23.82 13.49 -1.03
C ILE A 273 24.34 14.51 -0.01
N THR A 274 23.47 15.43 0.44
CA THR A 274 23.84 16.45 1.43
C THR A 274 24.23 15.80 2.76
N ALA A 275 23.47 14.82 3.24
CA ALA A 275 23.80 14.07 4.46
C ALA A 275 25.14 13.33 4.33
N MET A 276 25.44 12.74 3.18
CA MET A 276 26.74 12.10 2.93
C MET A 276 27.90 13.10 2.94
N ARG A 277 27.72 14.30 2.38
CA ARG A 277 28.73 15.37 2.43
C ARG A 277 28.96 15.85 3.86
N LEU A 278 27.88 16.08 4.62
CA LEU A 278 27.94 16.48 6.02
C LEU A 278 28.66 15.42 6.87
N TYR A 279 28.36 14.14 6.63
CA TYR A 279 29.03 13.02 7.28
C TYR A 279 30.53 12.98 6.96
N ARG A 280 30.92 13.12 5.69
CA ARG A 280 32.35 13.16 5.30
C ARG A 280 33.10 14.30 5.98
N GLY A 281 32.45 15.46 6.14
CA GLY A 281 33.04 16.62 6.82
C GLY A 281 33.14 16.47 8.34
N ARG A 282 32.24 15.71 8.99
CA ARG A 282 32.24 15.51 10.44
C ARG A 282 33.16 14.38 10.94
N ASP A 283 33.26 13.27 10.20
CA ASP A 283 34.08 12.11 10.61
C ASP A 283 35.57 12.29 10.26
N ASP A 284 36.03 13.49 9.90
CA ASP A 284 37.38 13.81 9.39
C ASP A 284 37.89 12.75 8.38
N PHE A 285 36.97 12.26 7.54
CA PHE A 285 37.14 10.99 6.82
C PHE A 285 38.34 11.03 5.85
N GLU A 286 38.60 12.20 5.27
CA GLU A 286 39.77 12.42 4.42
C GLU A 286 41.09 12.32 5.20
N THR A 287 41.13 12.78 6.45
CA THR A 287 42.32 12.70 7.29
C THR A 287 42.62 11.25 7.66
N TRP A 288 41.57 10.48 8.00
CA TRP A 288 41.70 9.04 8.25
C TRP A 288 42.13 8.29 7.00
N GLU A 289 41.56 8.58 5.82
CA GLU A 289 41.96 7.92 4.58
C GLU A 289 43.44 8.20 4.26
N ARG A 290 43.89 9.45 4.45
CA ARG A 290 45.31 9.82 4.31
C ARG A 290 46.17 9.06 5.32
N ALA A 291 45.85 9.08 6.60
CA ALA A 291 46.60 8.36 7.64
C ALA A 291 46.65 6.84 7.39
N SER A 292 45.55 6.25 6.90
CA SER A 292 45.46 4.82 6.60
C SER A 292 46.38 4.38 5.46
N LYS A 293 46.64 5.24 4.47
CA LYS A 293 47.58 4.96 3.37
C LYS A 293 49.03 4.84 3.86
N TYR A 294 49.37 5.46 4.99
CA TYR A 294 50.72 5.43 5.57
C TYR A 294 50.91 4.37 6.67
N SER A 295 49.83 3.78 7.20
CA SER A 295 49.92 2.69 8.19
C SER A 295 50.14 1.34 7.52
N TYR A 296 51.39 0.86 7.49
CA TYR A 296 51.74 -0.42 6.85
C TYR A 296 51.20 -1.66 7.62
N ASN A 297 51.00 -1.57 8.94
CA ASN A 297 50.75 -2.75 9.79
C ASN A 297 49.57 -2.66 10.78
N LYS A 298 48.95 -1.49 10.98
CA LYS A 298 47.78 -1.39 11.88
C LYS A 298 46.53 -1.13 11.05
N GLN A 299 45.60 -2.08 11.06
CA GLN A 299 44.22 -1.84 10.64
C GLN A 299 43.63 -0.75 11.54
N LEU A 300 43.72 0.51 11.11
CA LEU A 300 42.97 1.59 11.74
C LEU A 300 41.49 1.20 11.62
N LYS A 301 40.85 0.88 12.75
CA LYS A 301 39.42 0.57 12.75
C LYS A 301 38.69 1.83 12.29
N LYS A 302 38.00 1.75 11.15
CA LYS A 302 37.03 2.76 10.71
C LYS A 302 35.93 2.86 11.77
N ARG A 303 35.88 3.97 12.49
CA ARG A 303 34.91 4.18 13.58
C ARG A 303 33.77 5.07 13.08
N TRP A 304 32.55 4.66 13.39
CA TRP A 304 31.31 5.31 12.95
C TRP A 304 30.91 6.36 14.00
N TYR A 305 31.54 7.54 14.00
CA TYR A 305 31.33 8.54 15.05
C TYR A 305 30.04 9.35 14.84
N HIS A 306 29.78 9.84 13.62
CA HIS A 306 28.68 10.77 13.30
C HIS A 306 27.66 10.26 12.28
N ALA A 307 27.51 8.93 12.13
CA ALA A 307 26.66 8.35 11.10
C ALA A 307 25.16 8.37 11.40
N SER A 308 24.69 8.87 12.56
CA SER A 308 23.28 8.78 12.97
C SER A 308 22.34 9.50 12.00
N THR A 309 22.67 10.73 11.60
CA THR A 309 21.89 11.52 10.63
C THR A 309 21.91 10.86 9.25
N LEU A 310 23.07 10.36 8.82
CA LEU A 310 23.19 9.60 7.57
C LEU A 310 22.32 8.34 7.59
N LEU A 311 22.38 7.54 8.66
CA LEU A 311 21.61 6.30 8.80
C LEU A 311 20.10 6.57 8.90
N GLU A 312 19.69 7.70 9.49
CA GLU A 312 18.30 8.12 9.51
C GLU A 312 17.76 8.39 8.09
N GLU A 313 18.50 9.14 7.27
CA GLU A 313 18.11 9.44 5.88
C GLU A 313 17.97 8.20 4.99
N TYR A 314 18.79 7.19 5.24
CA TYR A 314 18.74 5.91 4.51
C TYR A 314 17.77 4.90 5.16
N GLY A 315 17.11 5.25 6.27
CA GLY A 315 16.20 4.34 6.98
C GLY A 315 16.91 3.11 7.58
N LEU A 316 18.17 3.27 7.96
CA LEU A 316 19.06 2.25 8.53
C LEU A 316 19.48 2.54 9.98
N ASP A 317 18.88 3.56 10.63
CA ASP A 317 19.07 3.82 12.05
C ASP A 317 18.62 2.63 12.93
N GLU A 318 19.27 2.46 14.08
CA GLU A 318 19.00 1.46 15.13
C GLU A 318 17.51 1.40 15.49
N LYS A 319 16.90 2.57 15.77
CA LYS A 319 15.46 2.67 16.11
C LYS A 319 14.58 2.16 14.98
N THR A 320 14.93 2.50 13.76
CA THR A 320 14.22 2.11 12.54
C THR A 320 14.36 0.60 12.32
N LEU A 321 15.55 0.03 12.44
CA LEU A 321 15.76 -1.41 12.29
C LEU A 321 15.00 -2.24 13.34
N ARG A 322 14.95 -1.78 14.59
CA ARG A 322 14.11 -2.43 15.63
C ARG A 322 12.62 -2.36 15.32
N SER A 323 12.16 -1.20 14.87
CA SER A 323 10.76 -0.99 14.49
C SER A 323 10.37 -1.79 13.24
N ASN A 324 11.31 -2.06 12.32
CA ASN A 324 11.07 -3.02 11.23
C ASN A 324 10.75 -4.41 11.80
N ALA A 325 11.52 -4.92 12.77
CA ALA A 325 11.21 -6.23 13.33
C ALA A 325 9.82 -6.27 13.99
N LEU A 326 9.40 -5.19 14.66
CA LEU A 326 8.04 -5.08 15.18
C LEU A 326 6.99 -5.05 14.06
N SER A 327 7.18 -4.25 13.02
CA SER A 327 6.20 -4.14 11.93
C SER A 327 6.08 -5.45 11.14
N PHE A 328 7.19 -6.14 10.87
CA PHE A 328 7.18 -7.45 10.21
C PHE A 328 6.50 -8.51 11.08
N THR A 329 6.72 -8.51 12.39
CA THR A 329 6.14 -9.52 13.28
C THR A 329 4.65 -9.33 13.51
N ILE A 330 4.20 -8.08 13.72
CA ILE A 330 2.79 -7.78 13.99
C ILE A 330 1.96 -7.69 12.70
N GLY A 331 2.49 -7.09 11.64
CA GLY A 331 1.73 -6.88 10.41
C GLY A 331 1.85 -8.05 9.43
N TYR A 332 3.08 -8.45 9.10
CA TYR A 332 3.34 -9.37 7.99
C TYR A 332 3.07 -10.84 8.36
N VAL A 333 3.50 -11.32 9.53
CA VAL A 333 3.30 -12.74 9.93
C VAL A 333 1.84 -13.15 9.97
N PRO A 334 0.93 -12.40 10.63
CA PRO A 334 -0.47 -12.81 10.70
C PRO A 334 -1.15 -12.76 9.34
N LEU A 335 -0.80 -11.77 8.49
CA LEU A 335 -1.31 -11.68 7.12
C LEU A 335 -0.96 -12.93 6.30
N PHE A 336 0.31 -13.35 6.33
CA PHE A 336 0.74 -14.56 5.63
C PHE A 336 0.15 -15.82 6.25
N ALA A 337 0.02 -15.90 7.57
CA ALA A 337 -0.62 -17.03 8.24
C ALA A 337 -2.09 -17.19 7.81
N VAL A 338 -2.87 -16.11 7.76
CA VAL A 338 -4.27 -16.14 7.30
C VAL A 338 -4.34 -16.53 5.82
N TYR A 339 -3.49 -15.96 4.98
CA TYR A 339 -3.50 -16.23 3.54
C TYR A 339 -3.07 -17.66 3.20
N THR A 340 -1.98 -18.14 3.81
CA THR A 340 -1.49 -19.52 3.66
C THR A 340 -2.51 -20.54 4.17
N ALA A 341 -3.15 -20.30 5.33
CA ALA A 341 -4.20 -21.17 5.85
C ALA A 341 -5.36 -21.31 4.86
N GLN A 342 -5.75 -20.22 4.20
CA GLN A 342 -6.79 -20.27 3.17
C GLN A 342 -6.33 -21.08 1.95
N ALA A 343 -5.14 -20.82 1.43
CA ALA A 343 -4.61 -21.54 0.28
C ALA A 343 -4.45 -23.04 0.56
N PHE A 344 -3.98 -23.43 1.73
CA PHE A 344 -3.91 -24.84 2.14
C PHE A 344 -5.28 -25.48 2.33
N SER A 345 -6.31 -24.70 2.70
CA SER A 345 -7.67 -25.23 2.80
C SER A 345 -8.30 -25.55 1.44
N THR A 346 -7.74 -25.04 0.35
CA THR A 346 -8.24 -25.22 -1.03
C THR A 346 -7.24 -25.86 -1.99
N ASN A 347 -5.96 -25.99 -1.69
CA ASN A 347 -5.02 -26.70 -2.56
C ASN A 347 -4.63 -28.00 -1.87
N VAL A 348 -5.43 -29.06 -2.05
CA VAL A 348 -5.11 -30.38 -1.46
C VAL A 348 -3.90 -31.02 -2.14
N ASP A 349 -3.68 -30.75 -3.43
CA ASP A 349 -2.68 -31.46 -4.23
C ASP A 349 -1.23 -30.98 -4.03
N TYR A 350 -1.03 -29.76 -3.52
CA TYR A 350 0.31 -29.16 -3.37
C TYR A 350 0.54 -28.50 -2.00
N PRO A 351 0.58 -29.26 -0.88
CA PRO A 351 0.99 -28.71 0.40
C PRO A 351 2.52 -28.62 0.47
N GLU A 352 3.15 -27.83 -0.39
CA GLU A 352 4.56 -27.51 -0.17
C GLU A 352 4.67 -26.64 1.10
N MET A 353 5.05 -27.27 2.21
CA MET A 353 5.40 -26.59 3.47
C MET A 353 6.65 -25.69 3.35
N THR A 354 7.23 -25.59 2.15
CA THR A 354 8.37 -24.71 1.82
C THR A 354 8.10 -23.27 2.24
N TRP A 355 6.84 -22.80 2.19
CA TRP A 355 6.49 -21.42 2.56
C TRP A 355 6.46 -21.14 4.05
N ALA A 356 5.97 -22.08 4.87
CA ALA A 356 6.11 -21.96 6.32
C ALA A 356 7.60 -21.90 6.69
N ALA A 357 8.44 -22.69 6.01
CA ALA A 357 9.90 -22.63 6.17
C ALA A 357 10.50 -21.29 5.70
N ILE A 358 10.14 -20.77 4.53
CA ILE A 358 10.64 -19.47 4.03
C ILE A 358 10.23 -18.34 4.97
N CYS A 359 8.97 -18.32 5.43
CA CYS A 359 8.47 -17.30 6.36
C CYS A 359 9.15 -17.39 7.72
N THR A 360 9.35 -18.59 8.26
CA THR A 360 10.08 -18.77 9.53
C THR A 360 11.54 -18.37 9.41
N VAL A 361 12.23 -18.72 8.32
CA VAL A 361 13.61 -18.28 8.06
C VAL A 361 13.67 -16.76 7.91
N ALA A 362 12.75 -16.15 7.16
CA ALA A 362 12.68 -14.70 7.00
C ALA A 362 12.48 -14.00 8.36
N LEU A 363 11.61 -14.55 9.22
CA LEU A 363 11.41 -14.04 10.58
C LEU A 363 12.67 -14.17 11.42
N CYS A 364 13.33 -15.33 11.40
CA CYS A 364 14.60 -15.53 12.08
C CYS A 364 15.64 -14.50 11.65
N CYS A 365 15.76 -14.21 10.35
CA CYS A 365 16.65 -13.16 9.83
C CYS A 365 16.28 -11.77 10.36
N VAL A 366 14.99 -11.41 10.36
CA VAL A 366 14.53 -10.10 10.87
C VAL A 366 14.77 -9.95 12.37
N TYR A 367 14.49 -10.99 13.16
CA TYR A 367 14.79 -11.00 14.60
C TYR A 367 16.28 -10.93 14.88
N PHE A 368 17.09 -11.66 14.11
CA PHE A 368 18.54 -11.63 14.21
C PHE A 368 19.11 -10.23 13.91
N LEU A 369 18.55 -9.55 12.90
CA LEU A 369 18.87 -8.16 12.59
C LEU A 369 18.55 -7.23 13.77
N ALA A 370 17.34 -7.35 14.34
CA ALA A 370 16.95 -6.56 15.51
C ALA A 370 17.84 -6.85 16.72
N TRP A 371 18.26 -8.09 16.93
CA TRP A 371 19.16 -8.43 18.03
C TRP A 371 20.54 -7.79 17.86
N PHE A 372 21.08 -7.75 16.63
CA PHE A 372 22.33 -7.04 16.35
C PHE A 372 22.29 -5.55 16.70
N THR A 373 21.14 -4.90 16.58
CA THR A 373 20.99 -3.50 16.97
C THR A 373 21.13 -3.27 18.49
N VAL A 374 21.01 -4.31 19.32
CA VAL A 374 21.15 -4.20 20.78
C VAL A 374 22.62 -4.21 21.20
N PHE A 375 23.50 -4.83 20.41
CA PHE A 375 24.93 -4.86 20.71
C PHE A 375 25.60 -3.52 20.39
N ARG A 376 25.76 -2.65 21.39
CA ARG A 376 26.43 -1.34 21.27
C ARG A 376 27.74 -1.37 20.47
N LYS A 377 28.67 -2.28 20.80
CA LYS A 377 29.99 -2.38 20.12
C LYS A 377 29.95 -2.94 18.70
N ARG A 378 28.87 -3.63 18.30
CA ARG A 378 28.74 -4.32 17.00
C ARG A 378 27.53 -3.87 16.19
N SER A 379 26.87 -2.77 16.58
CA SER A 379 25.63 -2.29 15.96
C SER A 379 25.78 -2.02 14.46
N HIS A 380 26.96 -1.62 13.98
CA HIS A 380 27.25 -1.43 12.56
C HIS A 380 27.03 -2.70 11.72
N TRP A 381 27.17 -3.91 12.28
CA TRP A 381 26.85 -5.16 11.57
C TRP A 381 25.36 -5.26 11.21
N SER A 382 24.47 -4.64 11.98
CA SER A 382 23.03 -4.62 11.63
C SER A 382 22.76 -3.88 10.32
N VAL A 383 23.54 -2.83 10.02
CA VAL A 383 23.43 -2.05 8.78
C VAL A 383 23.89 -2.90 7.59
N TYR A 384 25.06 -3.55 7.70
CA TYR A 384 25.57 -4.44 6.65
C TYR A 384 24.62 -5.62 6.41
N PHE A 385 24.07 -6.20 7.47
CA PHE A 385 23.12 -7.30 7.37
C PHE A 385 21.79 -6.84 6.75
N ALA A 386 21.30 -5.64 7.06
CA ALA A 386 20.10 -5.07 6.42
C ALA A 386 20.28 -4.90 4.91
N ILE A 387 21.42 -4.32 4.49
CA ILE A 387 21.74 -4.17 3.07
C ILE A 387 21.88 -5.54 2.40
N PHE A 388 22.55 -6.49 3.06
CA PHE A 388 22.66 -7.86 2.56
C PHE A 388 21.28 -8.49 2.33
N LEU A 389 20.36 -8.42 3.29
CA LEU A 389 19.00 -8.95 3.13
C LEU A 389 18.24 -8.29 1.97
N ILE A 390 18.36 -6.97 1.78
CA ILE A 390 17.74 -6.26 0.66
C ILE A 390 18.32 -6.77 -0.67
N VAL A 391 19.65 -6.90 -0.77
CA VAL A 391 20.32 -7.41 -1.96
C VAL A 391 19.92 -8.86 -2.24
N THR A 392 19.88 -9.71 -1.21
CA THR A 392 19.45 -11.11 -1.35
C THR A 392 18.01 -11.18 -1.84
N LEU A 393 17.07 -10.42 -1.26
CA LEU A 393 15.65 -10.40 -1.67
C LEU A 393 15.49 -10.04 -3.16
N VAL A 394 16.24 -9.05 -3.63
CA VAL A 394 16.21 -8.61 -5.03
C VAL A 394 16.86 -9.66 -5.93
N LEU A 395 18.03 -10.18 -5.57
CA LEU A 395 18.71 -11.21 -6.37
C LEU A 395 17.88 -12.49 -6.48
N THR A 396 17.28 -12.97 -5.37
CA THR A 396 16.40 -14.14 -5.41
C THR A 396 15.16 -13.88 -6.24
N GLY A 397 14.59 -12.67 -6.19
CA GLY A 397 13.47 -12.27 -7.03
C GLY A 397 13.81 -12.23 -8.51
N ILE A 398 14.99 -11.72 -8.87
CA ILE A 398 15.49 -11.67 -10.26
C ILE A 398 15.77 -13.09 -10.78
N ILE A 399 16.48 -13.90 -10.00
CA ILE A 399 16.76 -15.30 -10.36
C ILE A 399 15.45 -16.04 -10.56
N ALA A 400 14.48 -15.89 -9.65
CA ALA A 400 13.16 -16.49 -9.75
C ALA A 400 12.42 -16.05 -11.03
N ALA A 401 12.41 -14.74 -11.34
CA ALA A 401 11.77 -14.22 -12.54
C ALA A 401 12.40 -14.77 -13.84
N ILE A 402 13.73 -14.91 -13.87
CA ILE A 402 14.46 -15.49 -15.00
C ILE A 402 14.17 -16.98 -15.14
N THR A 403 14.19 -17.74 -14.04
CA THR A 403 13.93 -19.18 -14.06
C THR A 403 12.50 -19.51 -14.47
N CYS A 404 11.55 -18.64 -14.13
CA CYS A 404 10.14 -18.78 -14.53
C CYS A 404 9.85 -18.17 -15.91
N ASN A 405 10.85 -17.59 -16.60
CA ASN A 405 10.69 -16.91 -17.88
C ASN A 405 9.62 -15.79 -17.87
N LEU A 406 9.63 -14.94 -16.84
CA LEU A 406 8.67 -13.85 -16.63
C LEU A 406 9.29 -12.48 -16.87
N PRO A 407 9.38 -12.00 -18.13
CA PRO A 407 10.00 -10.71 -18.43
C PRO A 407 9.23 -9.54 -17.79
N GLY A 408 7.89 -9.63 -17.71
CA GLY A 408 7.07 -8.59 -17.09
C GLY A 408 7.27 -8.49 -15.57
N ALA A 409 7.36 -9.63 -14.86
CA ALA A 409 7.67 -9.64 -13.43
C ALA A 409 9.09 -9.12 -13.16
N LEU A 410 10.07 -9.49 -14.00
CA LEU A 410 11.44 -8.95 -13.93
C LEU A 410 11.44 -7.42 -14.05
N GLY A 411 10.74 -6.89 -15.06
CA GLY A 411 10.57 -5.45 -15.24
C GLY A 411 9.93 -4.79 -14.02
N LEU A 412 8.88 -5.40 -13.46
CA LEU A 412 8.17 -4.87 -12.30
C LEU A 412 9.06 -4.80 -11.04
N ILE A 413 9.85 -5.84 -10.79
CA ILE A 413 10.80 -5.87 -9.66
C ILE A 413 11.79 -4.72 -9.77
N ILE A 414 12.38 -4.51 -10.95
CA ILE A 414 13.34 -3.41 -11.18
C ILE A 414 12.66 -2.06 -10.97
N VAL A 415 11.48 -1.86 -11.54
CA VAL A 415 10.72 -0.60 -11.44
C VAL A 415 10.34 -0.32 -9.99
N LEU A 416 9.76 -1.28 -9.26
CA LEU A 416 9.37 -1.09 -7.86
C LEU A 416 10.58 -0.88 -6.94
N PHE A 417 11.70 -1.56 -7.22
CA PHE A 417 12.93 -1.35 -6.47
C PHE A 417 13.48 0.07 -6.65
N VAL A 418 13.48 0.59 -7.88
CA VAL A 418 13.86 1.99 -8.14
C VAL A 418 12.87 2.95 -7.50
N LEU A 419 11.55 2.76 -7.70
CA LEU A 419 10.52 3.64 -7.16
C LEU A 419 10.54 3.71 -5.64
N SER A 420 10.87 2.63 -4.94
CA SER A 420 11.03 2.58 -3.48
C SER A 420 12.39 3.11 -2.98
N GLN A 421 13.19 3.77 -3.83
CA GLN A 421 14.57 4.19 -3.54
C GLN A 421 15.44 3.05 -3.00
N CYS A 422 15.36 1.88 -3.63
CA CYS A 422 16.05 0.67 -3.22
C CYS A 422 15.66 0.19 -1.80
N MET A 423 14.43 0.51 -1.34
CA MET A 423 13.97 0.31 0.05
C MET A 423 14.77 1.09 1.12
N LEU A 424 15.53 2.10 0.69
CA LEU A 424 16.37 2.95 1.54
C LEU A 424 15.75 4.35 1.69
N ALA A 425 14.44 4.52 1.49
CA ALA A 425 13.76 5.77 1.80
C ALA A 425 13.81 6.06 3.31
N ARG A 426 13.67 7.33 3.70
CA ARG A 426 13.61 7.73 5.11
C ARG A 426 12.39 7.06 5.75
N LYS A 427 12.54 6.38 6.88
CA LYS A 427 11.48 5.53 7.46
C LYS A 427 10.70 6.16 8.62
N ARG A 428 11.05 7.37 9.03
CA ARG A 428 10.41 8.13 10.10
C ARG A 428 10.54 9.63 9.88
N GLU A 429 9.75 10.42 10.60
CA GLU A 429 9.96 11.86 10.73
C GLU A 429 11.29 12.15 11.42
N HIS A 430 11.94 13.24 11.01
CA HIS A 430 13.19 13.64 11.64
C HIS A 430 12.90 14.04 13.10
N THR A 431 13.69 13.48 14.01
CA THR A 431 13.65 13.84 15.42
C THR A 431 14.98 14.44 15.80
N LEU A 432 14.95 15.60 16.47
CA LEU A 432 16.16 16.25 16.95
C LEU A 432 16.94 15.30 17.85
N THR A 433 18.24 15.18 17.59
CA THR A 433 19.15 14.43 18.45
C THR A 433 19.30 15.14 19.80
N ARG A 434 19.76 14.43 20.84
CA ARG A 434 20.01 15.06 22.16
C ARG A 434 20.97 16.24 22.07
N VAL A 435 21.99 16.13 21.21
CA VAL A 435 22.97 17.20 20.96
C VAL A 435 22.27 18.41 20.35
N GLU A 436 21.42 18.23 19.33
CA GLU A 436 20.66 19.33 18.71
C GLU A 436 19.61 19.93 19.65
N GLN A 437 19.02 19.12 20.53
CA GLN A 437 18.12 19.64 21.58
C GLN A 437 18.89 20.49 22.59
N ARG A 438 20.09 20.06 23.02
CA ARG A 438 20.94 20.83 23.93
C ARG A 438 21.41 22.13 23.29
N THR A 439 21.83 22.11 22.02
CA THR A 439 22.21 23.33 21.31
C THR A 439 21.02 24.27 21.12
N LEU A 440 19.82 23.74 20.85
CA LEU A 440 18.59 24.54 20.79
C LEU A 440 18.31 25.28 22.10
N PHE A 441 18.61 24.67 23.24
CA PHE A 441 18.46 25.29 24.56
C PHE A 441 19.72 26.03 25.05
N GLY A 442 20.78 26.12 24.25
CA GLY A 442 22.05 26.76 24.64
C GLY A 442 22.78 26.07 25.79
N MET A 443 22.52 24.77 26.02
CA MET A 443 23.23 23.98 27.04
C MET A 443 24.59 23.53 26.47
N THR A 444 25.69 23.81 27.18
CA THR A 444 27.02 23.30 26.82
C THR A 444 27.08 21.78 26.97
N ASP A 445 27.74 21.09 26.04
CA ASP A 445 27.90 19.64 26.04
C ASP A 445 29.00 19.22 27.04
N THR A 446 28.87 19.65 28.29
CA THR A 446 29.77 19.23 29.38
C THR A 446 29.41 17.81 29.79
N THR A 447 30.38 16.91 29.59
CA THR A 447 30.46 15.54 30.10
C THR A 447 30.12 15.47 31.60
N GLU A 448 29.50 14.36 32.02
CA GLU A 448 29.35 13.84 33.40
C GLU A 448 28.00 13.88 34.14
N GLN A 449 26.92 14.46 33.61
CA GLN A 449 25.57 14.16 34.14
C GLN A 449 24.81 13.20 33.23
N GLU A 450 25.11 11.91 33.37
CA GLU A 450 24.16 10.85 33.04
C GLU A 450 23.01 10.89 34.06
N ASP A 451 22.09 11.86 33.91
CA ASP A 451 20.80 11.70 34.55
C ASP A 451 20.18 10.39 34.03
N PRO A 452 19.79 9.46 34.92
CA PRO A 452 19.27 8.17 34.51
C PRO A 452 18.08 8.38 33.58
N ILE A 453 18.13 7.72 32.43
CA ILE A 453 17.14 7.77 31.35
C ILE A 453 15.73 7.74 31.97
N PRO A 454 14.95 8.84 31.99
CA PRO A 454 13.57 8.73 32.40
C PRO A 454 12.89 7.82 31.37
N ASN A 455 12.26 6.75 31.86
CA ASN A 455 11.60 5.75 31.05
C ASN A 455 10.74 6.42 29.96
N ARG A 456 10.87 5.89 28.75
CA ARG A 456 10.27 6.36 27.50
C ARG A 456 8.83 6.83 27.73
N ARG A 457 8.60 8.14 27.59
CA ARG A 457 7.27 8.74 27.70
C ARG A 457 6.50 8.56 26.39
N VAL A 458 5.23 8.14 26.47
CA VAL A 458 4.32 8.01 25.32
C VAL A 458 3.63 9.35 25.10
N ASP A 459 3.81 9.94 23.91
CA ASP A 459 3.20 11.21 23.51
C ASP A 459 1.68 11.08 23.33
N MET A 460 0.88 11.84 24.10
CA MET A 460 -0.59 11.87 24.02
C MET A 460 -1.17 13.07 23.26
N HIS A 461 -0.38 13.84 22.52
CA HIS A 461 -0.89 15.06 21.86
C HIS A 461 -1.95 14.77 20.76
N LEU A 462 -2.00 13.56 20.20
CA LEU A 462 -2.98 13.19 19.17
C LEU A 462 -4.35 12.76 19.73
N CYS A 463 -4.54 12.71 21.05
CA CYS A 463 -5.84 12.42 21.65
C CYS A 463 -6.62 13.72 21.89
N CYS A 464 -7.80 13.87 21.25
CA CYS A 464 -8.68 15.02 21.46
C CYS A 464 -9.10 15.23 22.94
N CYS A 465 -9.04 14.17 23.75
CA CYS A 465 -9.35 14.20 25.19
C CYS A 465 -8.09 13.96 26.04
N GLY A 466 -6.94 14.51 25.62
CA GLY A 466 -5.63 14.30 26.25
C GLY A 466 -5.65 14.53 27.76
N ASP A 467 -6.31 15.57 28.25
CA ASP A 467 -6.37 15.88 29.69
C ASP A 467 -7.20 14.88 30.49
N VAL A 468 -8.31 14.38 29.93
CA VAL A 468 -9.17 13.39 30.61
C VAL A 468 -8.48 12.04 30.69
N LEU A 469 -7.88 11.59 29.59
CA LEU A 469 -7.08 10.36 29.56
C LEU A 469 -5.86 10.48 30.48
N ALA A 470 -5.12 11.58 30.41
CA ALA A 470 -3.98 11.82 31.28
C ALA A 470 -4.39 11.85 32.76
N ASN A 471 -5.54 12.43 33.11
CA ASN A 471 -6.06 12.37 34.48
C ASN A 471 -6.46 10.96 34.89
N CYS A 472 -7.07 10.18 34.00
CA CYS A 472 -7.39 8.76 34.23
C CYS A 472 -6.11 7.94 34.47
N PHE A 473 -5.07 8.14 33.65
CA PHE A 473 -3.77 7.47 33.79
C PHE A 473 -2.96 7.96 35.00
N ARG A 474 -3.10 9.24 35.38
CA ARG A 474 -2.56 9.78 36.64
C ARG A 474 -3.20 9.08 37.85
N CYS A 475 -4.52 8.84 37.84
CA CYS A 475 -5.19 8.07 38.89
C CYS A 475 -4.70 6.61 38.97
N LEU A 476 -4.32 6.01 37.84
CA LEU A 476 -3.77 4.65 37.78
C LEU A 476 -2.27 4.56 38.12
N GLY A 477 -1.63 5.66 38.55
CA GLY A 477 -0.22 5.66 38.97
C GLY A 477 0.79 5.67 37.82
N ALA A 478 0.36 5.83 36.56
CA ALA A 478 1.25 5.82 35.38
C ALA A 478 1.95 7.18 35.12
N ARG A 479 2.34 7.90 36.18
CA ARG A 479 2.96 9.24 36.11
C ARG A 479 4.30 9.25 35.38
N GLU A 480 5.02 8.12 35.38
CA GLU A 480 6.33 7.98 34.74
C GLU A 480 6.25 7.78 33.22
N ALA A 481 5.12 7.30 32.70
CA ALA A 481 4.97 6.91 31.30
C ALA A 481 4.49 8.03 30.37
N ILE A 482 4.06 9.18 30.88
CA ILE A 482 3.40 10.22 30.08
C ILE A 482 4.00 11.59 30.43
N GLY A 483 4.59 12.25 29.44
CA GLY A 483 4.99 13.64 29.58
C GLY A 483 5.10 14.32 28.22
N TYR A 484 5.02 15.63 28.25
CA TYR A 484 4.94 16.47 27.06
C TYR A 484 6.33 16.74 26.50
N ARG A 485 6.46 16.72 25.17
CA ARG A 485 7.58 17.36 24.46
C ARG A 485 7.49 18.88 24.60
N HIS A 486 8.64 19.54 24.68
CA HIS A 486 8.70 21.00 24.72
C HIS A 486 8.16 21.59 23.39
N PRO A 487 7.32 22.64 23.42
CA PRO A 487 6.70 23.18 22.21
C PRO A 487 7.72 23.73 21.20
N ASP A 488 8.85 24.27 21.66
CA ASP A 488 9.90 24.76 20.75
C ASP A 488 10.62 23.63 20.02
N VAL A 489 10.82 22.47 20.66
CA VAL A 489 11.38 21.28 20.00
C VAL A 489 10.44 20.82 18.89
N VAL A 490 9.13 20.79 19.16
CA VAL A 490 8.11 20.43 18.15
C VAL A 490 8.11 21.43 17.00
N ARG A 491 8.18 22.73 17.29
CA ARG A 491 8.21 23.79 16.26
C ARG A 491 9.42 23.66 15.34
N VAL A 492 10.60 23.40 15.90
CA VAL A 492 11.84 23.24 15.13
C VAL A 492 11.81 21.96 14.29
N GLU A 493 11.29 20.85 14.83
CA GLU A 493 11.11 19.61 14.05
C GLU A 493 10.09 19.80 12.91
N GLU A 494 8.96 20.47 13.17
CA GLU A 494 7.98 20.78 12.14
C GLU A 494 8.57 21.68 11.04
N GLN A 495 9.37 22.67 11.42
CA GLN A 495 10.06 23.55 10.48
C GLN A 495 11.07 22.76 9.64
N TYR A 496 11.91 21.93 10.27
CA TYR A 496 12.86 21.07 9.56
C TYR A 496 12.17 20.13 8.58
N ASN A 497 11.04 19.52 8.96
CA ASN A 497 10.28 18.62 8.10
C ASN A 497 9.63 19.36 6.91
N ARG A 498 9.26 20.65 7.06
CA ARG A 498 8.77 21.49 5.96
C ARG A 498 9.88 21.93 5.01
N GLU A 499 11.07 22.19 5.54
CA GLU A 499 12.23 22.62 4.74
C GLU A 499 12.86 21.42 4.00
N ASN A 500 12.92 20.26 4.64
CA ASN A 500 13.53 19.04 4.13
C ASN A 500 12.48 17.97 3.83
N VAL A 501 11.50 18.31 3.01
CA VAL A 501 10.53 17.34 2.48
C VAL A 501 11.27 16.32 1.62
N SER A 502 11.12 15.05 1.98
CA SER A 502 11.75 13.93 1.28
C SER A 502 10.77 12.76 1.16
N LEU A 503 11.00 11.91 0.17
CA LEU A 503 10.32 10.63 0.08
C LEU A 503 10.49 9.84 1.39
N ARG A 504 9.37 9.47 2.02
CA ARG A 504 9.35 8.72 3.28
C ARG A 504 8.45 7.51 3.23
N THR A 505 8.83 6.47 3.95
CA THR A 505 8.04 5.26 4.17
C THR A 505 7.85 5.05 5.67
N ASP A 506 6.79 5.62 6.26
CA ASP A 506 6.55 5.44 7.70
C ASP A 506 6.27 3.97 8.02
N GLN A 507 7.04 3.41 8.94
CA GLN A 507 6.91 2.03 9.41
C GLN A 507 5.59 1.78 10.13
N ARG A 508 5.04 2.80 10.80
CA ARG A 508 3.72 2.70 11.43
C ARG A 508 2.66 2.52 10.35
N LEU A 509 2.74 3.30 9.28
CA LEU A 509 1.83 3.18 8.15
C LEU A 509 2.01 1.86 7.42
N LEU A 510 3.24 1.35 7.28
CA LEU A 510 3.50 0.02 6.73
C LEU A 510 2.85 -1.09 7.56
N MET A 511 2.95 -1.01 8.89
CA MET A 511 2.27 -1.94 9.79
C MET A 511 0.75 -1.86 9.64
N TRP A 512 0.19 -0.64 9.63
CA TRP A 512 -1.25 -0.43 9.42
C TRP A 512 -1.72 -0.91 8.06
N TRP A 513 -0.93 -0.73 7.01
CA TRP A 513 -1.21 -1.25 5.67
C TRP A 513 -1.32 -2.77 5.69
N TRP A 514 -0.37 -3.48 6.30
CA TRP A 514 -0.45 -4.94 6.40
C TRP A 514 -1.62 -5.41 7.27
N ILE A 515 -1.92 -4.73 8.38
CA ILE A 515 -3.11 -5.04 9.19
C ILE A 515 -4.39 -4.82 8.37
N PHE A 516 -4.45 -3.75 7.59
CA PHE A 516 -5.57 -3.45 6.71
C PHE A 516 -5.74 -4.51 5.62
N VAL A 517 -4.66 -4.88 4.92
CA VAL A 517 -4.70 -5.96 3.92
C VAL A 517 -5.13 -7.28 4.56
N MET A 518 -4.66 -7.58 5.78
CA MET A 518 -5.06 -8.79 6.51
C MET A 518 -6.55 -8.79 6.84
N ALA A 519 -7.09 -7.65 7.31
CA ALA A 519 -8.52 -7.49 7.56
C ALA A 519 -9.35 -7.62 6.27
N VAL A 520 -8.87 -7.09 5.15
CA VAL A 520 -9.51 -7.24 3.84
C VAL A 520 -9.48 -8.70 3.38
N VAL A 521 -8.34 -9.37 3.44
CA VAL A 521 -8.21 -10.79 3.08
C VAL A 521 -9.14 -11.65 3.96
N ALA A 522 -9.19 -11.39 5.27
CA ALA A 522 -10.12 -12.06 6.17
C ALA A 522 -11.60 -11.79 5.81
N SER A 523 -11.92 -10.56 5.39
CA SER A 523 -13.28 -10.20 4.94
C SER A 523 -13.64 -10.88 3.62
N ILE A 524 -12.70 -10.96 2.67
CA ILE A 524 -12.85 -11.67 1.40
C ILE A 524 -13.11 -13.16 1.67
N ILE A 525 -12.34 -13.77 2.59
CA ILE A 525 -12.55 -15.16 3.02
C ILE A 525 -13.94 -15.33 3.66
N GLY A 526 -14.34 -14.41 4.54
CA GLY A 526 -15.65 -14.43 5.18
C GLY A 526 -16.81 -14.32 4.18
N ILE A 527 -16.70 -13.41 3.20
CA ILE A 527 -17.69 -13.22 2.13
C ILE A 527 -17.75 -14.46 1.24
N GLY A 528 -16.59 -14.98 0.81
CA GLY A 528 -16.51 -16.20 0.00
C GLY A 528 -17.17 -17.38 0.70
N ASN A 529 -16.85 -17.63 1.97
CA ASN A 529 -17.49 -18.68 2.77
C ASN A 529 -19.01 -18.47 2.93
N HIS A 530 -19.49 -17.22 2.96
CA HIS A 530 -20.92 -16.92 3.03
C HIS A 530 -21.65 -17.10 1.69
N MET A 531 -20.96 -16.82 0.59
CA MET A 531 -21.45 -17.02 -0.78
C MET A 531 -21.41 -18.48 -1.21
N ALA A 532 -20.46 -19.26 -0.70
CA ALA A 532 -20.28 -20.65 -1.05
C ALA A 532 -21.53 -21.50 -0.81
N TYR A 533 -21.65 -22.54 -1.62
CA TYR A 533 -22.64 -23.61 -1.47
C TYR A 533 -21.98 -24.85 -0.84
N ASP A 534 -22.66 -25.52 0.10
CA ASP A 534 -22.19 -26.77 0.72
C ASP A 534 -23.32 -27.83 0.65
N TYR A 535 -23.63 -28.28 -0.57
CA TYR A 535 -24.65 -29.30 -0.82
C TYR A 535 -24.07 -30.71 -0.64
N ARG A 536 -24.02 -31.17 0.61
CA ARG A 536 -23.55 -32.53 0.96
C ARG A 536 -24.64 -33.59 0.84
N THR A 537 -25.88 -33.18 0.87
CA THR A 537 -27.08 -34.03 0.78
C THR A 537 -27.83 -33.70 -0.49
N GLU A 538 -28.71 -34.60 -0.91
CA GLU A 538 -29.64 -34.38 -2.01
C GLU A 538 -30.41 -33.06 -1.78
N ILE A 539 -30.39 -32.19 -2.79
CA ILE A 539 -31.12 -30.91 -2.81
C ILE A 539 -32.35 -30.97 -3.71
N ALA A 540 -32.42 -31.98 -4.58
CA ALA A 540 -33.51 -32.16 -5.51
C ALA A 540 -34.66 -32.90 -4.85
N ALA A 541 -35.84 -32.29 -4.93
CA ALA A 541 -37.09 -33.00 -4.71
C ALA A 541 -37.99 -32.86 -5.94
N ALA A 542 -38.72 -33.92 -6.25
CA ALA A 542 -39.76 -33.92 -7.28
C ALA A 542 -40.99 -34.63 -6.72
N ASN A 543 -42.03 -33.85 -6.38
CA ASN A 543 -43.24 -34.42 -5.79
C ASN A 543 -44.15 -35.10 -6.84
N GLY A 544 -43.86 -34.91 -8.13
CA GLY A 544 -44.67 -35.41 -9.25
C GLY A 544 -45.99 -34.66 -9.49
N ALA A 545 -46.43 -33.81 -8.56
CA ALA A 545 -47.59 -32.95 -8.72
C ALA A 545 -47.18 -31.60 -9.33
N PRO A 546 -47.89 -31.09 -10.36
CA PRO A 546 -47.56 -29.81 -10.99
C PRO A 546 -47.70 -28.65 -9.99
N ILE A 547 -46.72 -27.75 -10.00
CA ILE A 547 -46.74 -26.49 -9.26
C ILE A 547 -47.26 -25.42 -10.20
N GLU A 548 -48.42 -24.83 -9.86
CA GLU A 548 -49.00 -23.74 -10.62
C GLU A 548 -48.20 -22.44 -10.39
N GLY A 549 -47.79 -21.78 -11.47
CA GLY A 549 -47.09 -20.50 -11.43
C GLY A 549 -48.07 -19.34 -11.29
N ASN A 550 -47.68 -18.30 -10.54
CA ASN A 550 -48.50 -17.11 -10.33
C ASN A 550 -48.73 -16.30 -11.62
N ASN A 551 -47.80 -16.34 -12.59
CA ASN A 551 -47.90 -15.57 -13.83
C ASN A 551 -47.16 -16.25 -15.00
N THR A 552 -47.71 -17.36 -15.48
CA THR A 552 -47.12 -18.19 -16.55
C THR A 552 -47.06 -17.49 -17.92
N GLY A 553 -47.80 -16.40 -18.11
CA GLY A 553 -47.84 -15.63 -19.36
C GLY A 553 -46.64 -14.68 -19.55
N LEU A 554 -45.75 -14.53 -18.56
CA LEU A 554 -44.57 -13.69 -18.68
C LEU A 554 -43.63 -14.19 -19.78
N PHE A 555 -43.04 -13.25 -20.54
CA PHE A 555 -42.07 -13.56 -21.61
C PHE A 555 -40.95 -14.48 -21.12
N LEU A 556 -40.44 -14.25 -19.91
CA LEU A 556 -39.38 -15.06 -19.31
C LEU A 556 -39.78 -16.55 -19.16
N CYS A 557 -41.06 -16.84 -18.90
CA CYS A 557 -41.55 -18.21 -18.75
C CYS A 557 -41.72 -18.93 -20.09
N GLN A 558 -41.77 -18.19 -21.20
CA GLN A 558 -41.92 -18.70 -22.56
C GLN A 558 -40.59 -18.97 -23.27
N ILE A 559 -39.47 -18.46 -22.73
CA ILE A 559 -38.14 -18.72 -23.28
C ILE A 559 -37.84 -20.23 -23.18
N ARG A 560 -37.47 -20.82 -24.31
CA ARG A 560 -37.10 -22.23 -24.46
C ARG A 560 -35.92 -22.36 -25.40
N TYR A 561 -34.91 -23.10 -24.96
CA TYR A 561 -33.76 -23.53 -25.75
C TYR A 561 -33.98 -24.97 -26.21
N ASN A 562 -33.32 -25.38 -27.30
CA ASN A 562 -33.47 -26.73 -27.88
C ASN A 562 -34.93 -27.12 -28.20
N LYS A 563 -35.71 -26.22 -28.83
CA LYS A 563 -37.14 -26.45 -29.14
C LYS A 563 -37.42 -27.68 -30.01
N ASN A 564 -36.46 -28.10 -30.83
CA ASN A 564 -36.59 -29.23 -31.74
C ASN A 564 -36.12 -30.57 -31.13
N GLY A 565 -35.54 -30.52 -29.92
CA GLY A 565 -35.03 -31.70 -29.23
C GLY A 565 -36.04 -32.34 -28.30
N SER A 566 -35.64 -33.45 -27.69
CA SER A 566 -36.42 -34.15 -26.66
C SER A 566 -36.44 -33.43 -25.32
N ALA A 567 -35.49 -32.51 -25.09
CA ALA A 567 -35.40 -31.71 -23.87
C ALA A 567 -35.44 -30.19 -24.19
N PRO A 568 -36.63 -29.59 -24.39
CA PRO A 568 -36.76 -28.15 -24.54
C PRO A 568 -36.61 -27.46 -23.17
N LEU A 569 -35.44 -26.90 -22.91
CA LEU A 569 -35.09 -26.32 -21.60
C LEU A 569 -35.56 -24.87 -21.47
N GLY A 570 -36.37 -24.56 -20.47
CA GLY A 570 -36.73 -23.20 -20.10
C GLY A 570 -35.75 -22.56 -19.10
N LEU A 571 -35.95 -21.28 -18.78
CA LEU A 571 -35.12 -20.60 -17.77
C LEU A 571 -35.17 -21.28 -16.39
N TYR A 572 -36.32 -21.87 -16.03
CA TYR A 572 -36.43 -22.65 -14.80
C TYR A 572 -35.54 -23.90 -14.85
N ASP A 573 -35.57 -24.67 -15.94
CA ASP A 573 -34.71 -25.85 -16.13
C ASP A 573 -33.22 -25.47 -16.08
N LEU A 574 -32.83 -24.38 -16.73
CA LEU A 574 -31.44 -23.89 -16.71
C LEU A 574 -31.02 -23.40 -15.32
N SER A 575 -31.97 -22.86 -14.53
CA SER A 575 -31.70 -22.50 -13.12
C SER A 575 -31.50 -23.71 -12.22
N LEU A 576 -32.22 -24.82 -12.45
CA LEU A 576 -31.98 -26.08 -11.77
C LEU A 576 -30.63 -26.67 -12.17
N LEU A 577 -30.30 -26.61 -13.47
CA LEU A 577 -29.07 -27.15 -14.02
C LEU A 577 -27.84 -26.38 -13.51
N SER A 578 -27.93 -25.06 -13.36
CA SER A 578 -26.91 -24.25 -12.67
C SER A 578 -26.85 -24.49 -11.16
N ALA A 579 -27.96 -24.85 -10.50
CA ALA A 579 -27.91 -25.28 -9.09
C ALA A 579 -27.14 -26.61 -8.93
N LEU A 580 -27.27 -27.54 -9.88
CA LEU A 580 -26.49 -28.79 -9.90
C LEU A 580 -24.98 -28.57 -10.05
N ALA A 581 -24.56 -27.44 -10.61
CA ALA A 581 -23.15 -27.08 -10.75
C ALA A 581 -22.38 -27.03 -9.41
N TYR A 582 -23.11 -26.92 -8.29
CA TYR A 582 -22.57 -26.88 -6.93
C TYR A 582 -22.72 -28.20 -6.15
N THR A 583 -23.28 -29.24 -6.77
CA THR A 583 -23.43 -30.58 -6.17
C THR A 583 -22.20 -31.45 -6.42
N VAL A 584 -21.97 -32.45 -5.56
CA VAL A 584 -20.80 -33.34 -5.65
C VAL A 584 -21.16 -34.79 -5.35
N GLY A 585 -20.32 -35.71 -5.84
CA GLY A 585 -20.43 -37.14 -5.59
C GLY A 585 -21.77 -37.76 -6.00
N GLU A 586 -22.11 -38.87 -5.33
CA GLU A 586 -23.36 -39.60 -5.56
C GLU A 586 -24.64 -38.77 -5.32
N PRO A 587 -24.73 -37.89 -4.29
CA PRO A 587 -25.89 -37.02 -4.12
C PRO A 587 -26.18 -36.16 -5.36
N GLY A 588 -25.15 -35.55 -5.96
CA GLY A 588 -25.33 -34.76 -7.18
C GLY A 588 -25.80 -35.56 -8.39
N GLU A 589 -25.44 -36.86 -8.48
CA GLU A 589 -25.99 -37.76 -9.51
C GLU A 589 -27.48 -38.02 -9.32
N ARG A 590 -27.88 -38.25 -8.07
CA ARG A 590 -29.28 -38.48 -7.71
C ARG A 590 -30.10 -37.21 -7.91
N ASP A 591 -29.52 -36.04 -7.63
CA ASP A 591 -30.16 -34.75 -7.87
C ASP A 591 -30.41 -34.53 -9.36
N PHE A 592 -29.41 -34.81 -10.21
CA PHE A 592 -29.56 -34.76 -11.66
C PHE A 592 -30.65 -35.73 -12.15
N ALA A 593 -30.61 -36.99 -11.70
CA ALA A 593 -31.61 -37.97 -12.07
C ALA A 593 -33.02 -37.54 -11.62
N THR A 594 -33.17 -36.97 -10.43
CA THR A 594 -34.47 -36.56 -9.88
C THR A 594 -35.11 -35.42 -10.67
N TRP A 595 -34.34 -34.44 -11.12
CA TRP A 595 -34.87 -33.29 -11.87
C TRP A 595 -34.97 -33.51 -13.38
N PHE A 596 -34.14 -34.39 -13.95
CA PHE A 596 -34.03 -34.57 -15.40
C PHE A 596 -34.38 -35.98 -15.91
N SER A 597 -34.82 -36.92 -15.07
CA SER A 597 -35.28 -38.25 -15.51
C SER A 597 -36.42 -38.22 -16.51
N PHE A 598 -37.19 -37.12 -16.54
CA PHE A 598 -38.29 -36.90 -17.49
C PHE A 598 -37.78 -36.67 -18.93
N PHE A 599 -36.50 -36.36 -19.10
CA PHE A 599 -35.83 -36.18 -20.38
C PHE A 599 -34.82 -37.33 -20.60
N PRO A 600 -35.24 -38.52 -21.06
CA PRO A 600 -34.41 -39.73 -21.05
C PRO A 600 -33.16 -39.64 -21.94
N ASN A 601 -33.16 -38.76 -22.94
CA ASN A 601 -32.03 -38.56 -23.85
C ASN A 601 -31.14 -37.37 -23.45
N PHE A 602 -31.45 -36.70 -22.34
CA PHE A 602 -30.63 -35.61 -21.81
C PHE A 602 -29.66 -36.17 -20.78
N VAL A 603 -28.38 -36.24 -21.15
CA VAL A 603 -27.35 -36.93 -20.37
C VAL A 603 -26.17 -36.01 -20.08
N ARG A 604 -25.52 -36.21 -18.93
CA ARG A 604 -24.23 -35.55 -18.64
C ARG A 604 -23.10 -36.33 -19.29
N MET A 605 -22.44 -35.73 -20.27
CA MET A 605 -21.27 -36.32 -20.95
C MET A 605 -19.97 -36.11 -20.16
N TYR A 606 -19.81 -34.95 -19.53
CA TYR A 606 -18.63 -34.61 -18.74
C TYR A 606 -18.99 -33.81 -17.47
N PRO A 607 -18.33 -34.06 -16.33
CA PRO A 607 -17.64 -35.31 -16.04
C PRO A 607 -18.65 -36.46 -16.06
N ARG A 608 -18.24 -37.67 -16.46
CA ARG A 608 -19.16 -38.83 -16.50
C ARG A 608 -19.74 -39.14 -15.13
N GLN A 609 -18.91 -39.01 -14.09
CA GLN A 609 -19.31 -39.10 -12.70
C GLN A 609 -18.75 -37.88 -11.95
N LEU A 610 -19.56 -37.25 -11.11
CA LEU A 610 -19.13 -36.13 -10.28
C LEU A 610 -18.06 -36.60 -9.28
N PRO A 611 -16.97 -35.83 -9.14
CA PRO A 611 -15.98 -36.10 -8.11
C PRO A 611 -16.61 -36.12 -6.70
N PRO A 612 -16.13 -36.98 -5.80
CA PRO A 612 -16.75 -37.16 -4.47
C PRO A 612 -16.57 -35.96 -3.54
N ASN A 613 -15.62 -35.06 -3.83
CA ASN A 613 -15.21 -33.98 -2.93
C ASN A 613 -15.55 -32.60 -3.52
N SER A 614 -15.90 -31.66 -2.65
CA SER A 614 -16.09 -30.23 -2.98
C SER A 614 -14.85 -29.57 -3.59
N THR A 615 -13.70 -30.20 -3.44
CA THR A 615 -12.41 -29.77 -3.97
C THR A 615 -12.44 -29.56 -5.47
N TYR A 616 -13.22 -30.35 -6.21
CA TYR A 616 -13.40 -30.16 -7.65
C TYR A 616 -13.85 -28.74 -8.02
N ALA A 617 -14.68 -28.11 -7.17
CA ALA A 617 -15.21 -26.77 -7.39
C ALA A 617 -14.32 -25.64 -6.81
N THR A 618 -13.27 -25.98 -6.05
CA THR A 618 -12.46 -25.02 -5.28
C THR A 618 -10.95 -25.09 -5.50
N ASP A 619 -10.42 -26.24 -5.93
CA ASP A 619 -8.99 -26.56 -5.91
C ASP A 619 -8.28 -26.31 -7.25
N GLY A 620 -9.01 -25.77 -8.21
CA GLY A 620 -8.51 -25.47 -9.55
C GLY A 620 -8.29 -23.99 -9.79
N ILE A 621 -7.24 -23.68 -10.54
CA ILE A 621 -7.11 -22.39 -11.22
C ILE A 621 -8.15 -22.29 -12.34
N GLU A 622 -8.27 -23.36 -13.12
CA GLU A 622 -9.25 -23.48 -14.18
C GLU A 622 -10.66 -23.64 -13.62
N ILE A 623 -11.64 -23.15 -14.37
CA ILE A 623 -13.04 -23.34 -13.99
C ILE A 623 -13.49 -24.73 -14.41
N PRO A 624 -13.86 -25.61 -13.46
CA PRO A 624 -14.49 -26.88 -13.78
C PRO A 624 -15.83 -26.65 -14.47
N PHE A 625 -16.23 -27.58 -15.34
CA PHE A 625 -17.50 -27.49 -16.04
C PHE A 625 -18.19 -28.84 -16.17
N SER A 626 -19.51 -28.82 -16.29
CA SER A 626 -20.31 -29.95 -16.71
C SER A 626 -20.83 -29.73 -18.12
N HIS A 627 -20.77 -30.78 -18.94
CA HIS A 627 -21.27 -30.82 -20.30
C HIS A 627 -22.44 -31.80 -20.37
N TYR A 628 -23.62 -31.28 -20.71
CA TYR A 628 -24.85 -32.03 -20.90
C TYR A 628 -25.24 -32.01 -22.37
N VAL A 629 -25.83 -33.10 -22.84
CA VAL A 629 -26.19 -33.26 -24.25
C VAL A 629 -27.56 -33.89 -24.37
N ASP A 630 -28.41 -33.29 -25.20
CA ASP A 630 -29.60 -33.96 -25.73
C ASP A 630 -29.18 -34.82 -26.93
N MET A 631 -29.20 -36.13 -26.76
CA MET A 631 -28.78 -37.08 -27.79
C MET A 631 -29.67 -37.06 -29.04
N THR A 632 -30.88 -36.49 -28.97
CA THR A 632 -31.80 -36.43 -30.12
C THR A 632 -31.51 -35.28 -31.08
N SER A 633 -31.19 -34.10 -30.55
CA SER A 633 -30.89 -32.91 -31.33
C SER A 633 -29.39 -32.61 -31.41
N ASP A 634 -28.57 -33.36 -30.68
CA ASP A 634 -27.13 -33.11 -30.52
C ASP A 634 -26.88 -31.68 -29.99
N TYR A 635 -27.75 -31.25 -29.06
CA TYR A 635 -27.69 -29.93 -28.42
C TYR A 635 -26.89 -30.01 -27.13
N HIS A 636 -25.85 -29.19 -27.04
CA HIS A 636 -24.84 -29.21 -25.98
C HIS A 636 -25.05 -28.04 -25.02
N VAL A 637 -25.19 -28.34 -23.73
CA VAL A 637 -25.33 -27.35 -22.66
C VAL A 637 -24.12 -27.46 -21.74
N PHE A 638 -23.37 -26.38 -21.59
CA PHE A 638 -22.23 -26.31 -20.68
C PHE A 638 -22.59 -25.50 -19.45
N THR A 639 -22.26 -26.02 -18.26
CA THR A 639 -22.33 -25.26 -17.00
C THR A 639 -20.99 -25.13 -16.36
N LEU A 640 -20.70 -23.95 -15.85
CA LEU A 640 -19.52 -23.71 -15.04
C LEU A 640 -19.79 -24.03 -13.56
N ASN A 641 -18.89 -24.79 -12.95
CA ASN A 641 -19.07 -25.44 -11.66
C ASN A 641 -18.15 -24.88 -10.56
N SER A 642 -17.59 -23.68 -10.75
CA SER A 642 -16.75 -23.09 -9.71
C SER A 642 -17.59 -22.58 -8.55
N ASN A 643 -17.15 -22.87 -7.32
CA ASN A 643 -17.76 -22.39 -6.09
C ASN A 643 -16.93 -21.24 -5.51
N SER A 644 -17.53 -20.18 -4.97
CA SER A 644 -16.83 -18.97 -4.50
C SER A 644 -16.15 -19.15 -3.14
N ARG A 645 -15.29 -20.17 -2.99
CA ARG A 645 -14.58 -20.49 -1.74
C ARG A 645 -13.06 -20.53 -1.91
N GLY A 646 -12.37 -19.74 -1.10
CA GLY A 646 -10.90 -19.71 -1.07
C GLY A 646 -10.25 -19.24 -2.35
N LEU A 647 -9.34 -20.03 -2.93
CA LEU A 647 -8.54 -19.59 -4.07
C LEU A 647 -9.42 -19.24 -5.29
N SER A 648 -10.53 -19.94 -5.50
CA SER A 648 -11.48 -19.63 -6.58
C SER A 648 -12.13 -18.25 -6.42
N PHE A 649 -12.46 -17.81 -5.20
CA PHE A 649 -12.97 -16.47 -4.97
C PHE A 649 -11.87 -15.41 -5.15
N MET A 650 -10.62 -15.73 -4.80
CA MET A 650 -9.49 -14.84 -5.11
C MET A 650 -9.25 -14.72 -6.61
N ARG A 651 -9.49 -15.78 -7.39
CA ARG A 651 -9.51 -15.73 -8.86
C ARG A 651 -10.63 -14.83 -9.39
N ASP A 652 -11.83 -14.93 -8.81
CA ASP A 652 -12.93 -14.03 -9.16
C ASP A 652 -12.57 -12.56 -8.83
N VAL A 653 -11.91 -12.32 -7.68
CA VAL A 653 -11.40 -10.99 -7.31
C VAL A 653 -10.25 -10.54 -8.22
N ASP A 654 -9.35 -11.42 -8.68
CA ASP A 654 -8.31 -11.08 -9.66
C ASP A 654 -8.94 -10.61 -10.99
N GLU A 655 -9.97 -11.33 -11.43
CA GLU A 655 -10.68 -11.06 -12.66
C GLU A 655 -11.48 -9.75 -12.56
N TRP A 656 -12.44 -9.62 -11.64
CA TRP A 656 -13.31 -8.43 -11.52
C TRP A 656 -12.77 -7.32 -10.60
N GLY A 657 -11.54 -7.45 -10.10
CA GLY A 657 -10.99 -6.61 -9.04
C GLY A 657 -10.95 -5.11 -9.34
N ILE A 658 -10.72 -4.73 -10.60
CA ILE A 658 -10.74 -3.32 -11.01
C ILE A 658 -12.17 -2.75 -10.99
N SER A 659 -13.18 -3.54 -11.39
CA SER A 659 -14.59 -3.13 -11.28
C SER A 659 -15.01 -3.02 -9.81
N ILE A 660 -14.62 -3.98 -8.97
CA ILE A 660 -14.83 -3.93 -7.51
C ILE A 660 -14.16 -2.68 -6.91
N THR A 661 -12.93 -2.39 -7.31
CA THR A 661 -12.17 -1.19 -6.91
C THR A 661 -12.93 0.08 -7.24
N LEU A 662 -13.46 0.19 -8.46
CA LEU A 662 -14.24 1.35 -8.87
C LEU A 662 -15.51 1.49 -8.02
N GLN A 663 -16.23 0.40 -7.75
CA GLN A 663 -17.44 0.47 -6.92
C GLN A 663 -17.13 0.87 -5.47
N LEU A 664 -16.07 0.32 -4.88
CA LEU A 664 -15.61 0.73 -3.56
C LEU A 664 -15.19 2.21 -3.54
N ALA A 665 -14.47 2.66 -4.57
CA ALA A 665 -14.08 4.06 -4.71
C ALA A 665 -15.32 4.97 -4.81
N LYS A 666 -16.36 4.59 -5.57
CA LYS A 666 -17.63 5.36 -5.64
C LYS A 666 -18.33 5.48 -4.28
N VAL A 667 -18.25 4.46 -3.43
CA VAL A 667 -18.85 4.47 -2.09
C VAL A 667 -18.10 5.43 -1.17
N PHE A 668 -16.76 5.46 -1.22
CA PHE A 668 -15.94 6.29 -0.34
C PHE A 668 -15.62 7.68 -0.90
N SER A 669 -15.80 7.90 -2.20
CA SER A 669 -15.52 9.15 -2.91
C SER A 669 -16.75 9.66 -3.66
N PRO A 670 -17.32 10.82 -3.24
CA PRO A 670 -18.49 11.39 -3.91
C PRO A 670 -18.19 11.82 -5.36
N PHE A 671 -16.97 12.26 -5.68
CA PHE A 671 -16.63 12.66 -7.04
C PHE A 671 -16.50 11.47 -7.99
N VAL A 672 -15.97 10.33 -7.53
CA VAL A 672 -15.91 9.10 -8.33
C VAL A 672 -17.30 8.56 -8.63
N GLY A 673 -18.23 8.69 -7.67
CA GLY A 673 -19.65 8.35 -7.85
C GLY A 673 -20.35 9.10 -8.99
N MET A 674 -19.87 10.28 -9.37
CA MET A 674 -20.46 11.13 -10.41
C MET A 674 -19.93 10.85 -11.82
N TRP A 675 -18.95 9.95 -11.99
CA TRP A 675 -18.31 9.75 -13.28
C TRP A 675 -19.29 9.20 -14.33
N PRO A 676 -19.28 9.68 -15.58
CA PRO A 676 -20.09 9.09 -16.64
C PRO A 676 -19.62 7.68 -16.99
N GLU A 677 -20.55 6.81 -17.41
CA GLU A 677 -20.29 5.38 -17.69
C GLU A 677 -19.15 5.15 -18.71
N GLY A 678 -19.08 5.95 -19.77
CA GLY A 678 -18.01 5.84 -20.76
C GLY A 678 -16.60 6.07 -20.16
N PHE A 679 -16.47 6.99 -19.21
CA PHE A 679 -15.21 7.26 -18.52
C PHE A 679 -14.89 6.20 -17.47
N GLN A 680 -15.91 5.66 -16.79
CA GLN A 680 -15.76 4.52 -15.90
C GLN A 680 -15.17 3.31 -16.64
N ARG A 681 -15.71 2.99 -17.82
CA ARG A 681 -15.18 1.92 -18.69
C ARG A 681 -13.73 2.17 -19.10
N SER A 682 -13.42 3.39 -19.54
CA SER A 682 -12.04 3.77 -19.90
C SER A 682 -11.08 3.62 -18.72
N PHE A 683 -11.52 3.98 -17.50
CA PHE A 683 -10.74 3.79 -16.29
C PHE A 683 -10.48 2.30 -16.03
N VAL A 684 -11.51 1.44 -16.07
CA VAL A 684 -11.34 0.00 -15.79
C VAL A 684 -10.38 -0.66 -16.77
N GLN A 685 -10.53 -0.37 -18.07
CA GLN A 685 -9.65 -0.92 -19.11
C GLN A 685 -8.20 -0.47 -18.93
N ARG A 686 -7.96 0.80 -18.54
CA ARG A 686 -6.61 1.34 -18.37
C ARG A 686 -5.98 0.95 -17.03
N ALA A 687 -6.76 0.88 -15.95
CA ALA A 687 -6.27 0.52 -14.62
C ALA A 687 -5.85 -0.96 -14.51
N ALA A 688 -6.36 -1.81 -15.41
CA ALA A 688 -5.94 -3.20 -15.55
C ALA A 688 -4.51 -3.36 -16.14
N PHE A 689 -3.77 -2.27 -16.42
CA PHE A 689 -2.43 -2.37 -17.01
C PHE A 689 -1.46 -3.22 -16.18
N LEU A 690 -1.56 -3.27 -14.85
CA LEU A 690 -0.65 -4.11 -14.05
C LEU A 690 -0.90 -5.60 -14.32
N GLN A 691 -2.16 -5.97 -14.58
CA GLN A 691 -2.52 -7.35 -14.93
C GLN A 691 -1.83 -7.80 -16.23
N SER A 692 -1.56 -6.88 -17.16
CA SER A 692 -0.84 -7.21 -18.40
C SER A 692 0.68 -7.39 -18.22
N TRP A 693 1.24 -7.04 -17.05
CA TRP A 693 2.64 -7.31 -16.72
C TRP A 693 2.85 -8.74 -16.23
N PHE A 694 1.78 -9.44 -15.85
CA PHE A 694 1.81 -10.85 -15.49
C PHE A 694 1.28 -11.67 -16.67
N PRO A 695 1.76 -12.91 -16.88
CA PRO A 695 1.10 -13.81 -17.82
C PRO A 695 -0.35 -13.99 -17.39
N GLY A 696 -1.28 -13.94 -18.36
CA GLY A 696 -2.67 -14.30 -18.09
C GLY A 696 -2.73 -15.70 -17.52
N VAL A 697 -3.49 -15.90 -16.44
CA VAL A 697 -3.86 -17.24 -16.01
C VAL A 697 -5.00 -17.67 -16.92
N ASP A 698 -4.83 -18.77 -17.65
CA ASP A 698 -5.89 -19.29 -18.52
C ASP A 698 -6.96 -20.01 -17.71
N VAL A 699 -7.78 -19.22 -17.02
CA VAL A 699 -8.89 -19.70 -16.18
C VAL A 699 -9.91 -20.52 -16.99
N LEU A 700 -10.01 -20.25 -18.29
CA LEU A 700 -11.03 -20.78 -19.19
C LEU A 700 -10.48 -21.83 -20.18
N GLY A 701 -9.23 -22.26 -20.03
CA GLY A 701 -8.53 -23.10 -20.99
C GLY A 701 -9.24 -24.41 -21.33
N SER A 702 -9.54 -25.24 -20.33
CA SER A 702 -10.20 -26.54 -20.53
C SER A 702 -11.57 -26.45 -21.20
N ILE A 703 -12.43 -25.52 -20.76
CA ILE A 703 -13.74 -25.34 -21.38
C ILE A 703 -13.63 -24.72 -22.77
N SER A 704 -12.75 -23.73 -22.96
CA SER A 704 -12.52 -23.09 -24.25
C SER A 704 -12.09 -24.11 -25.30
N LYS A 705 -11.19 -25.03 -24.94
CA LYS A 705 -10.77 -26.15 -25.79
C LYS A 705 -11.92 -27.11 -26.12
N SER A 706 -12.79 -27.38 -25.15
CA SER A 706 -13.94 -28.28 -25.36
C SER A 706 -14.99 -27.64 -26.27
N ILE A 707 -15.24 -26.33 -26.12
CA ILE A 707 -16.13 -25.57 -26.99
C ILE A 707 -15.55 -25.46 -28.40
N SER A 708 -14.25 -25.15 -28.53
CA SER A 708 -13.61 -25.02 -29.85
C SER A 708 -13.67 -26.32 -30.65
N GLN A 709 -13.46 -27.48 -29.99
CA GLN A 709 -13.61 -28.79 -30.63
C GLN A 709 -15.02 -29.00 -31.19
N LEU A 710 -16.08 -28.64 -30.45
CA LEU A 710 -17.46 -28.76 -30.94
C LEU A 710 -17.78 -27.75 -32.06
N ILE A 711 -17.16 -26.57 -32.04
CA ILE A 711 -17.30 -25.58 -33.11
C ILE A 711 -16.63 -26.08 -34.38
N ASP A 712 -15.43 -26.66 -34.28
CA ASP A 712 -14.71 -27.28 -35.39
C ASP A 712 -15.52 -28.44 -36.00
N ASP A 713 -16.27 -29.18 -35.18
CA ASP A 713 -17.23 -30.21 -35.61
C ASP A 713 -18.51 -29.63 -36.26
N GLY A 714 -18.62 -28.30 -36.41
CA GLY A 714 -19.77 -27.63 -37.03
C GLY A 714 -21.00 -27.52 -36.15
N LYS A 715 -20.84 -27.58 -34.82
CA LYS A 715 -21.96 -27.57 -33.85
C LYS A 715 -22.21 -26.24 -33.17
N LYS A 716 -21.63 -25.14 -33.66
CA LYS A 716 -21.70 -23.80 -33.03
C LYS A 716 -23.11 -23.36 -32.60
N GLU A 717 -24.11 -23.52 -33.48
CA GLU A 717 -25.51 -23.11 -33.20
C GLU A 717 -26.23 -24.01 -32.18
N ARG A 718 -25.63 -25.15 -31.84
CA ARG A 718 -26.17 -26.16 -30.93
C ARG A 718 -25.49 -26.14 -29.56
N ILE A 719 -24.75 -25.08 -29.23
CA ILE A 719 -24.05 -24.91 -27.96
C ILE A 719 -24.75 -23.83 -27.14
N LEU A 720 -25.00 -24.09 -25.86
CA LEU A 720 -25.51 -23.13 -24.89
C LEU A 720 -24.61 -23.11 -23.66
N LEU A 721 -24.18 -21.93 -23.24
CA LEU A 721 -23.41 -21.74 -22.02
C LEU A 721 -24.32 -21.24 -20.88
N VAL A 722 -24.17 -21.79 -19.67
CA VAL A 722 -24.98 -21.42 -18.51
C VAL A 722 -24.10 -21.22 -17.27
N GLY A 723 -24.36 -20.18 -16.51
CA GLY A 723 -23.63 -19.93 -15.26
C GLY A 723 -24.39 -19.03 -14.29
N ASP A 724 -24.15 -19.23 -13.00
CA ASP A 724 -24.68 -18.42 -11.89
C ASP A 724 -23.58 -17.58 -11.23
N GLY A 725 -23.92 -16.38 -10.76
CA GLY A 725 -22.97 -15.48 -10.11
C GLY A 725 -21.73 -15.19 -10.97
N PHE A 726 -20.53 -15.33 -10.42
CA PHE A 726 -19.27 -15.14 -11.16
C PHE A 726 -19.14 -16.10 -12.36
N ASN A 727 -19.67 -17.33 -12.25
CA ASN A 727 -19.71 -18.27 -13.37
C ASN A 727 -20.53 -17.71 -14.55
N GLY A 728 -21.63 -17.01 -14.27
CA GLY A 728 -22.40 -16.33 -15.31
C GLY A 728 -21.60 -15.21 -15.99
N GLY A 729 -20.70 -14.53 -15.26
CA GLY A 729 -19.78 -13.56 -15.83
C GLY A 729 -18.72 -14.20 -16.73
N TYR A 730 -18.14 -15.33 -16.32
CA TYR A 730 -17.20 -16.10 -17.14
C TYR A 730 -17.83 -16.66 -18.41
N VAL A 731 -19.09 -17.09 -18.33
CA VAL A 731 -19.86 -17.53 -19.49
C VAL A 731 -20.04 -16.42 -20.51
N LYS A 732 -20.28 -15.17 -20.08
CA LYS A 732 -20.32 -14.01 -20.99
C LYS A 732 -18.98 -13.77 -21.68
N LEU A 733 -17.86 -13.94 -20.96
CA LEU A 733 -16.52 -13.83 -21.54
C LEU A 733 -16.30 -14.91 -22.60
N LEU A 734 -16.66 -16.17 -22.31
CA LEU A 734 -16.60 -17.28 -23.28
C LEU A 734 -17.47 -17.03 -24.51
N SER A 735 -18.68 -16.49 -24.32
CA SER A 735 -19.58 -16.11 -25.41
C SER A 735 -18.94 -15.05 -26.31
N THR A 736 -18.24 -14.07 -25.74
CA THR A 736 -17.51 -13.05 -26.51
C THR A 736 -16.39 -13.64 -27.35
N ILE A 737 -15.69 -14.67 -26.83
CA ILE A 737 -14.57 -15.33 -27.51
C ILE A 737 -15.05 -16.22 -28.66
N HIS A 738 -16.08 -17.04 -28.42
CA HIS A 738 -16.52 -18.09 -29.36
C HIS A 738 -17.77 -17.72 -30.18
N GLY A 739 -18.46 -16.64 -29.81
CA GLY A 739 -19.72 -16.22 -30.42
C GLY A 739 -20.84 -17.25 -30.25
N VAL A 740 -20.94 -17.85 -29.06
CA VAL A 740 -21.98 -18.84 -28.70
C VAL A 740 -22.98 -18.22 -27.72
N PRO A 741 -24.27 -18.60 -27.76
CA PRO A 741 -25.29 -18.03 -26.89
C PRO A 741 -25.11 -18.47 -25.44
N PHE A 742 -25.58 -17.63 -24.51
CA PHE A 742 -25.51 -17.93 -23.08
C PHE A 742 -26.77 -17.57 -22.28
N VAL A 743 -26.86 -18.15 -21.10
CA VAL A 743 -27.77 -17.77 -20.01
C VAL A 743 -26.98 -17.52 -18.74
N ALA A 744 -26.97 -16.27 -18.28
CA ALA A 744 -26.27 -15.86 -17.07
C ALA A 744 -27.27 -15.51 -15.97
N LEU A 745 -27.14 -16.12 -14.80
CA LEU A 745 -28.02 -15.91 -13.64
C LEU A 745 -27.25 -15.12 -12.57
N ASN A 746 -27.83 -14.02 -12.07
CA ASN A 746 -27.25 -13.15 -11.03
C ASN A 746 -25.77 -12.76 -11.26
N ALA A 747 -25.35 -12.69 -12.52
CA ALA A 747 -23.97 -12.48 -12.88
C ALA A 747 -23.56 -11.01 -12.82
N PRO A 748 -22.27 -10.71 -12.57
CA PRO A 748 -21.73 -9.39 -12.88
C PRO A 748 -21.78 -9.13 -14.39
N GLY A 749 -21.83 -7.85 -14.77
CA GLY A 749 -21.55 -7.41 -16.13
C GLY A 749 -20.09 -7.69 -16.55
N ILE A 750 -19.88 -7.67 -17.85
CA ILE A 750 -18.58 -7.56 -18.53
C ILE A 750 -18.51 -6.28 -19.37
N GLY A 751 -19.52 -5.40 -19.32
CA GLY A 751 -19.60 -4.18 -20.12
C GLY A 751 -18.44 -3.21 -19.91
N GLN A 752 -17.83 -3.21 -18.73
CA GLN A 752 -16.61 -2.43 -18.45
C GLN A 752 -15.35 -3.02 -19.11
N LYS A 753 -15.37 -4.31 -19.48
CA LYS A 753 -14.21 -5.06 -20.01
C LYS A 753 -14.31 -5.32 -21.51
N ALA A 754 -15.42 -5.94 -21.94
CA ALA A 754 -15.62 -6.42 -23.29
C ALA A 754 -16.51 -5.47 -24.11
N ALA A 755 -16.69 -5.76 -25.40
CA ALA A 755 -17.63 -5.04 -26.26
C ALA A 755 -19.09 -5.26 -25.80
N LEU A 756 -19.94 -4.25 -25.97
CA LEU A 756 -21.37 -4.33 -25.69
C LEU A 756 -22.06 -5.20 -26.75
N GLY A 757 -23.11 -5.93 -26.37
CA GLY A 757 -23.99 -6.63 -27.31
C GLY A 757 -23.71 -8.12 -27.47
N THR A 758 -23.33 -8.81 -26.39
CA THR A 758 -23.20 -10.27 -26.40
C THR A 758 -24.58 -10.92 -26.57
N GLU A 759 -24.69 -11.85 -27.51
CA GLU A 759 -25.95 -12.58 -27.77
C GLU A 759 -26.23 -13.56 -26.63
N GLY A 760 -27.21 -13.24 -25.78
CA GLY A 760 -27.57 -14.09 -24.66
C GLY A 760 -28.64 -13.49 -23.76
N THR A 761 -29.07 -14.27 -22.77
CA THR A 761 -30.06 -13.85 -21.78
C THR A 761 -29.42 -13.73 -20.42
N GLN A 762 -29.50 -12.56 -19.81
CA GLN A 762 -29.13 -12.35 -18.42
C GLN A 762 -30.39 -12.27 -17.56
N VAL A 763 -30.45 -13.08 -16.52
CA VAL A 763 -31.48 -12.98 -15.47
C VAL A 763 -30.81 -12.43 -14.23
N LEU A 764 -31.28 -11.30 -13.73
CA LEU A 764 -30.64 -10.64 -12.59
C LEU A 764 -31.67 -10.13 -11.58
N SER A 765 -31.31 -10.20 -10.30
CA SER A 765 -32.06 -9.50 -9.26
C SER A 765 -31.43 -8.13 -8.96
N PRO A 766 -32.20 -7.02 -8.97
CA PRO A 766 -31.68 -5.70 -8.60
C PRO A 766 -31.01 -5.62 -7.22
N ARG A 767 -31.35 -6.54 -6.30
CA ARG A 767 -30.78 -6.59 -4.94
C ARG A 767 -29.59 -7.55 -4.81
N SER A 768 -29.19 -8.22 -5.88
CA SER A 768 -28.03 -9.11 -5.89
C SER A 768 -26.74 -8.31 -5.69
N LEU A 769 -25.85 -8.80 -4.83
CA LEU A 769 -24.53 -8.19 -4.63
C LEU A 769 -23.67 -8.23 -5.91
N LEU A 770 -23.71 -9.33 -6.65
CA LEU A 770 -22.82 -9.56 -7.80
C LEU A 770 -23.15 -8.67 -9.00
N SER A 771 -24.42 -8.32 -9.19
CA SER A 771 -24.81 -7.36 -10.23
C SER A 771 -24.33 -5.93 -9.96
N TYR A 772 -23.94 -5.59 -8.72
CA TYR A 772 -23.34 -4.30 -8.41
C TYR A 772 -21.88 -4.21 -8.82
N VAL A 773 -21.17 -5.33 -8.99
CA VAL A 773 -19.75 -5.34 -9.37
C VAL A 773 -19.57 -4.62 -10.71
N ASP A 774 -20.35 -5.03 -11.71
CA ASP A 774 -20.52 -4.30 -12.96
C ASP A 774 -22.00 -4.26 -13.32
N SER A 775 -22.58 -3.07 -13.21
CA SER A 775 -24.00 -2.81 -13.44
C SER A 775 -24.32 -2.41 -14.89
N ILE A 776 -23.34 -2.40 -15.79
CA ILE A 776 -23.57 -2.06 -17.20
C ILE A 776 -24.34 -3.19 -17.86
N GLU A 777 -25.46 -2.85 -18.49
CA GLU A 777 -26.19 -3.79 -19.35
C GLU A 777 -25.38 -4.07 -20.62
N ASP A 778 -24.94 -5.31 -20.77
CA ASP A 778 -24.01 -5.76 -21.80
C ASP A 778 -24.56 -6.89 -22.69
N THR A 779 -25.80 -7.32 -22.42
CA THR A 779 -26.47 -8.43 -23.09
C THR A 779 -27.66 -7.97 -23.92
N THR A 780 -28.05 -8.77 -24.91
CA THR A 780 -29.22 -8.48 -25.76
C THR A 780 -30.55 -8.57 -24.99
N HIS A 781 -30.65 -9.48 -24.03
CA HIS A 781 -31.87 -9.69 -23.23
C HIS A 781 -31.56 -9.72 -21.73
N THR A 782 -31.79 -8.60 -21.06
CA THR A 782 -31.69 -8.50 -19.60
C THR A 782 -33.08 -8.60 -18.97
N ILE A 783 -33.27 -9.58 -18.08
CA ILE A 783 -34.52 -9.86 -17.39
C ILE A 783 -34.33 -9.62 -15.90
N TYR A 784 -35.14 -8.73 -15.34
CA TYR A 784 -35.12 -8.39 -13.92
C TYR A 784 -36.10 -9.27 -13.14
N ILE A 785 -35.60 -9.99 -12.13
CA ILE A 785 -36.43 -10.79 -11.23
C ILE A 785 -36.49 -10.18 -9.82
N PRO A 786 -37.68 -10.15 -9.19
CA PRO A 786 -37.81 -9.67 -7.82
C PRO A 786 -37.13 -10.65 -6.85
N CYS A 787 -36.45 -10.11 -5.83
CA CYS A 787 -35.97 -10.87 -4.68
C CYS A 787 -36.68 -10.38 -3.42
N ASP A 788 -37.04 -11.28 -2.51
CA ASP A 788 -37.72 -10.95 -1.26
C ASP A 788 -36.93 -9.89 -0.47
N SER A 789 -37.63 -8.84 -0.04
CA SER A 789 -37.17 -7.79 0.88
C SER A 789 -36.44 -8.32 2.12
N ARG A 790 -36.85 -9.50 2.64
CA ARG A 790 -36.30 -10.13 3.84
C ARG A 790 -34.93 -10.76 3.64
N LEU A 791 -34.56 -11.05 2.40
CA LEU A 791 -33.25 -11.63 2.07
C LEU A 791 -32.17 -10.55 2.03
N SER A 792 -30.97 -10.91 2.48
CA SER A 792 -29.77 -10.08 2.35
C SER A 792 -29.32 -10.01 0.89
N LEU A 793 -28.49 -9.00 0.55
CA LEU A 793 -27.95 -8.86 -0.81
C LEU A 793 -27.20 -10.12 -1.27
N VAL A 794 -26.49 -10.77 -0.35
CA VAL A 794 -25.77 -12.03 -0.60
C VAL A 794 -26.74 -13.18 -0.88
N ARG A 795 -27.83 -13.32 -0.11
CA ARG A 795 -28.83 -14.35 -0.38
C ARG A 795 -29.60 -14.11 -1.67
N CYS A 796 -29.86 -12.85 -2.04
CA CYS A 796 -30.45 -12.52 -3.34
C CYS A 796 -29.54 -12.86 -4.52
N SER A 797 -28.23 -12.95 -4.32
CA SER A 797 -27.28 -13.42 -5.35
C SER A 797 -27.29 -14.93 -5.52
N LYS A 798 -27.77 -15.70 -4.53
CA LYS A 798 -27.72 -17.16 -4.61
C LYS A 798 -28.73 -17.73 -5.62
N ILE A 799 -28.35 -18.81 -6.28
CA ILE A 799 -29.18 -19.58 -7.20
C ILE A 799 -30.49 -20.05 -6.56
N GLU A 800 -30.46 -20.36 -5.26
CA GLU A 800 -31.65 -20.75 -4.48
C GLU A 800 -32.77 -19.71 -4.59
N ALA A 801 -32.44 -18.42 -4.51
CA ALA A 801 -33.42 -17.34 -4.62
C ALA A 801 -33.98 -17.25 -6.06
N THR A 802 -33.11 -17.38 -7.06
CA THR A 802 -33.50 -17.38 -8.48
C THR A 802 -34.42 -18.56 -8.82
N VAL A 803 -34.06 -19.77 -8.39
CA VAL A 803 -34.88 -20.98 -8.58
C VAL A 803 -36.24 -20.82 -7.93
N ASN A 804 -36.29 -20.32 -6.69
CA ASN A 804 -37.54 -20.12 -5.97
C ASN A 804 -38.43 -19.06 -6.62
N THR A 805 -37.85 -17.93 -7.08
CA THR A 805 -38.59 -16.88 -7.77
C THR A 805 -39.11 -17.37 -9.13
N LEU A 806 -38.29 -18.05 -9.93
CA LEU A 806 -38.71 -18.59 -11.23
C LEU A 806 -39.79 -19.65 -11.07
N ARG A 807 -39.67 -20.54 -10.05
CA ARG A 807 -40.70 -21.51 -9.70
C ARG A 807 -42.02 -20.82 -9.36
N GLY A 808 -41.99 -19.80 -8.50
CA GLY A 808 -43.19 -19.07 -8.11
C GLY A 808 -43.85 -18.31 -9.26
N LEU A 809 -43.07 -17.82 -10.23
CA LEU A 809 -43.59 -17.10 -11.39
C LEU A 809 -44.11 -18.03 -12.49
N CYS A 810 -43.30 -18.99 -12.92
CA CYS A 810 -43.55 -19.85 -14.08
C CYS A 810 -44.23 -21.19 -13.75
N GLY A 811 -44.18 -21.62 -12.49
CA GLY A 811 -44.59 -22.96 -12.10
C GLY A 811 -43.61 -24.03 -12.59
N ASP A 812 -43.92 -25.29 -12.27
CA ASP A 812 -43.23 -26.45 -12.81
C ASP A 812 -44.18 -27.63 -12.99
N VAL A 813 -44.23 -28.19 -14.20
CA VAL A 813 -45.18 -29.27 -14.54
C VAL A 813 -44.85 -30.58 -13.80
N HIS A 814 -43.57 -30.79 -13.47
CA HIS A 814 -43.09 -32.01 -12.83
C HIS A 814 -43.00 -31.91 -11.30
N GLY A 815 -43.36 -30.75 -10.73
CA GLY A 815 -43.30 -30.55 -9.29
C GLY A 815 -41.89 -30.58 -8.71
N ARG A 816 -40.89 -30.22 -9.51
CA ARG A 816 -39.49 -30.13 -9.10
C ARG A 816 -39.30 -28.93 -8.19
N MET A 817 -38.47 -29.09 -7.19
CA MET A 817 -38.11 -28.04 -6.26
C MET A 817 -36.71 -28.29 -5.67
N LEU A 818 -36.14 -27.19 -5.21
CA LEU A 818 -34.93 -27.15 -4.39
C LEU A 818 -35.35 -27.19 -2.91
N HIS A 819 -34.79 -28.15 -2.15
CA HIS A 819 -35.03 -28.29 -0.71
C HIS A 819 -34.20 -27.29 0.11
#